data_AF-A0A7K4IIP7-F1
#
_entry.id   AF-A0A7K4IIP7-F1
#
_cell.length_a   1.000
_cell.length_b   1.000
_cell.length_c   1.000
_cell.angle_alpha   90.00
_cell.angle_beta   90.00
_cell.angle_gamma   90.00
#
_symmetry.space_group_name_H-M   'P 1'
#
loop_
_entity.id
_entity.type
_entity.pdbx_description
1 polymer ?
#
loop_
_entity_poly.entity_id
_entity_poly.type
_entity_poly.pdbx_seq_one_letter_code
_entity_poly.pdbx_strand_id
1 'polypeptide(L)'
;MNSYAKGIMSILTISMLLAASVPLMTSAFGVPTGADSADWYMTVEGVLDTDKYTLYPYSAKSLNIGFSKFGEMVNSIDNVGLEYGGERDPFAPPAGPSVTEAMPKRVWQEGWLINITYMSTITGFLRNVWAEAMHADLLDYGNGWIRVDDEYPGSSPSESAEDPRDRGLYIGSSPALYGFGGRKTNGTVVTEDIEVLYDGPRRFVARLVNTISDWIQLDGPDTAIDVPLVQVIITIDFNKDKKEVNLFKDVKLITTKAVFGAIPISYWFPTEPVSTINSSVATTYPNVSDWFSDPDSPGYQEGHAPGGNVSYIPSVYHEFAGLFIQFSNRGEWDLGKPDTYQSYVHFFTEGNQKPPFDYILPTTPKPQPAGPDENITEGLATVYDYPYELTTTIFPNYYSRHGSEPDTASGDTFDVAQIIGSEGVGAAPKYVGFAAYWPSLSDWSVDSQRMSQWWKSLTTEDAHTIDRPDEPFKSPNLIGEWDFMLSDSAFTISYPWQPDSMAPIKVDKQFRGVTTYGLTDIHNNAVLDSSDFQYKWCNFSFTGIKDLGLEPLGDGRPWSEIWGVVERMEPYPPRYFIPYEDYYWPNTPDNRSIPWVGRGFDDNFNGPSPWVPNYNENIIDNEVAYQLYEKFKPWDLQKASEKATSRFVEFGLGLSEDDEDGGYDFIHLQMTSMEDFLPFYSEAYWYDDDDGVVGDDPIELGEWGAYCTFAERVLVEMDPEDEPGVLTLLTRGVDYKIYTYSGLNDAWIYFEDADGDPVDIPEGALIKVLYSTYGGSYEWVTVGMDSRAVDSVGSSMITEAFDSIKDIPVWKPSLDIKDTQFGATVPFLLRKFGTGYARSDYYYSTTDHRLALKDDWSSTWPIASSNIITVGGPLANAVTEYFNEFGQAIYRGSNFGENDFLLTSDWGATFLGPTRDPPYQLNTVVDPAEEGLEGSGIGIVSTHKDINGTVGLYVYGYSGDDTVWTSKLFFNLNTIPIFLDDGNGQLDWTDVNDNGLLDPWDLGYTGFEERTEKWVPKLHQYAWGWWAGNDLLLGFIVPDDYDEPKWFFMPLLMILQKENPGVTELVIRIYYDIPNSVNPYVIDSGDFFSEEIHPVALIVEELGTISEKPQHPDP
;
A
#
# COMPACT_ATOMS: atom_id res chain seq x y z
N MET A 1 -80.72 13.30 31.19
CA MET A 1 -79.85 12.18 30.75
C MET A 1 -79.39 11.43 31.99
N ASN A 2 -79.66 10.12 32.05
CA ASN A 2 -79.36 9.23 33.18
C ASN A 2 -77.83 9.15 33.39
N SER A 3 -77.34 8.88 34.59
CA SER A 3 -75.91 8.80 34.93
C SER A 3 -75.12 7.87 34.00
N TYR A 4 -75.76 6.81 33.49
CA TYR A 4 -75.21 5.91 32.46
C TYR A 4 -74.96 6.58 31.09
N ALA A 5 -75.79 7.54 30.68
CA ALA A 5 -75.61 8.27 29.43
C ALA A 5 -74.46 9.30 29.50
N LYS A 6 -74.14 9.80 30.69
CA LYS A 6 -72.96 10.67 30.91
C LYS A 6 -71.66 9.87 30.87
N GLY A 7 -71.65 8.67 31.45
CA GLY A 7 -70.49 7.76 31.38
C GLY A 7 -70.19 7.31 29.95
N ILE A 8 -71.21 6.93 29.17
CA ILE A 8 -71.03 6.51 27.77
C ILE A 8 -70.59 7.69 26.88
N MET A 9 -71.14 8.90 27.09
CA MET A 9 -70.69 10.08 26.37
C MET A 9 -69.25 10.48 26.73
N SER A 10 -68.85 10.40 28.00
CA SER A 10 -67.44 10.67 28.39
C SER A 10 -66.46 9.66 27.81
N ILE A 11 -66.83 8.37 27.75
CA ILE A 11 -65.98 7.34 27.11
C ILE A 11 -65.91 7.57 25.59
N LEU A 12 -67.03 7.85 24.91
CA LEU A 12 -67.01 8.19 23.48
C LEU A 12 -66.23 9.47 23.17
N THR A 13 -66.27 10.47 24.05
CA THR A 13 -65.53 11.73 23.86
C THR A 13 -64.03 11.51 24.07
N ILE A 14 -63.64 10.71 25.07
CA ILE A 14 -62.23 10.34 25.30
C ILE A 14 -61.71 9.43 24.19
N SER A 15 -62.51 8.47 23.70
CA SER A 15 -62.13 7.62 22.57
C SER A 15 -62.07 8.38 21.24
N MET A 16 -62.92 9.39 21.03
CA MET A 16 -62.83 10.27 19.86
C MET A 16 -61.66 11.26 19.96
N LEU A 17 -61.27 11.71 21.17
CA LEU A 17 -60.07 12.51 21.39
C LEU A 17 -58.78 11.69 21.22
N LEU A 18 -58.77 10.42 21.65
CA LEU A 18 -57.67 9.48 21.40
C LEU A 18 -57.58 9.07 19.92
N ALA A 19 -58.71 8.88 19.23
CA ALA A 19 -58.73 8.60 17.79
C ALA A 19 -58.39 9.84 16.94
N ALA A 20 -58.64 11.06 17.44
CA ALA A 20 -58.25 12.31 16.80
C ALA A 20 -56.82 12.78 17.15
N SER A 21 -56.19 12.19 18.18
CA SER A 21 -54.77 12.44 18.51
C SER A 21 -53.80 11.48 17.80
N VAL A 22 -54.28 10.36 17.26
CA VAL A 22 -53.42 9.43 16.48
C VAL A 22 -52.91 10.06 15.17
N PRO A 23 -53.66 10.88 14.42
CA PRO A 23 -53.13 11.55 13.22
C PRO A 23 -52.32 12.82 13.49
N LEU A 24 -52.20 13.27 14.75
CA LEU A 24 -51.47 14.50 15.13
C LEU A 24 -50.18 14.23 15.94
N MET A 25 -49.93 12.98 16.33
CA MET A 25 -48.65 12.51 16.90
C MET A 25 -47.81 11.74 15.85
N THR A 26 -48.29 11.67 14.60
CA THR A 26 -47.52 11.18 13.45
C THR A 26 -47.00 12.38 12.66
N SER A 27 -46.09 13.17 13.23
CA SER A 27 -45.07 13.80 12.38
C SER A 27 -44.32 12.64 11.71
N ALA A 28 -44.30 12.66 10.38
CA ALA A 28 -43.91 11.56 9.50
C ALA A 28 -42.64 10.82 9.93
N PHE A 29 -42.81 9.66 10.57
CA PHE A 29 -41.84 8.57 10.47
C PHE A 29 -42.12 7.92 9.13
N GLY A 30 -41.29 8.22 8.14
CA GLY A 30 -41.42 7.67 6.80
C GLY A 30 -40.09 7.09 6.38
N VAL A 31 -40.09 5.81 6.01
CA VAL A 31 -39.08 5.28 5.11
C VAL A 31 -39.27 6.01 3.77
N PRO A 32 -38.19 6.53 3.13
CA PRO A 32 -38.29 7.12 1.81
C PRO A 32 -39.03 6.18 0.86
N THR A 33 -39.96 6.71 0.08
CA THR A 33 -40.65 5.94 -0.96
C THR A 33 -39.74 5.73 -2.16
N GLY A 34 -38.79 4.81 -2.04
CA GLY A 34 -37.92 4.35 -3.12
C GLY A 34 -37.01 3.25 -2.58
N ALA A 35 -37.01 2.07 -3.21
CA ALA A 35 -35.92 1.12 -2.99
C ALA A 35 -34.62 1.74 -3.53
N ASP A 36 -33.49 1.38 -2.95
CA ASP A 36 -32.20 1.81 -3.48
C ASP A 36 -32.07 1.41 -4.96
N SER A 37 -31.46 2.29 -5.75
CA SER A 37 -31.26 2.01 -7.17
C SER A 37 -30.26 0.87 -7.32
N ALA A 38 -30.49 -0.04 -8.27
CA ALA A 38 -29.51 -1.08 -8.59
C ALA A 38 -28.18 -0.47 -9.08
N ASP A 39 -28.24 0.66 -9.79
CA ASP A 39 -27.07 1.38 -10.30
C ASP A 39 -26.20 2.01 -9.19
N TRP A 40 -26.64 1.96 -7.93
CA TRP A 40 -25.83 2.37 -6.78
C TRP A 40 -24.86 1.30 -6.32
N TYR A 41 -24.98 0.08 -6.82
CA TYR A 41 -24.20 -1.06 -6.37
C TYR A 41 -23.58 -1.82 -7.54
N MET A 42 -22.49 -2.50 -7.24
CA MET A 42 -21.81 -3.37 -8.19
C MET A 42 -21.24 -4.58 -7.46
N THR A 43 -21.27 -5.73 -8.12
CA THR A 43 -20.53 -6.93 -7.71
C THR A 43 -19.57 -7.31 -8.82
N VAL A 44 -18.33 -7.61 -8.43
CA VAL A 44 -17.27 -8.06 -9.32
C VAL A 44 -16.78 -9.41 -8.83
N GLU A 45 -16.80 -10.39 -9.72
CA GLU A 45 -16.41 -11.78 -9.43
C GLU A 45 -14.90 -11.96 -9.60
N GLY A 46 -14.28 -12.70 -8.68
CA GLY A 46 -12.91 -13.19 -8.81
C GLY A 46 -12.82 -14.42 -9.72
N VAL A 47 -11.60 -14.69 -10.18
CA VAL A 47 -11.32 -15.71 -11.20
C VAL A 47 -10.12 -16.61 -10.87
N LEU A 48 -9.51 -16.47 -9.69
CA LEU A 48 -8.35 -17.26 -9.24
C LEU A 48 -8.59 -18.78 -9.34
N ASP A 49 -9.77 -19.25 -8.92
CA ASP A 49 -10.13 -20.68 -8.94
C ASP A 49 -10.20 -21.32 -10.33
N THR A 50 -10.41 -20.49 -11.35
CA THR A 50 -10.48 -20.93 -12.74
C THR A 50 -9.20 -20.64 -13.52
N ASP A 51 -8.24 -19.94 -12.92
CA ASP A 51 -6.95 -19.63 -13.54
C ASP A 51 -6.09 -20.89 -13.75
N LYS A 52 -4.90 -20.72 -14.33
CA LYS A 52 -3.96 -21.82 -14.66
C LYS A 52 -2.64 -21.66 -13.92
N TYR A 53 -2.68 -21.01 -12.75
CA TYR A 53 -1.58 -20.93 -11.81
C TYR A 53 -1.40 -22.28 -11.09
N THR A 54 -0.33 -23.00 -11.43
CA THR A 54 0.00 -24.32 -10.87
C THR A 54 1.07 -24.27 -9.78
N LEU A 55 1.75 -23.12 -9.63
CA LEU A 55 2.88 -22.92 -8.73
C LEU A 55 2.54 -22.04 -7.53
N TYR A 56 1.30 -21.56 -7.48
CA TYR A 56 0.76 -20.84 -6.35
C TYR A 56 0.69 -21.79 -5.14
N PRO A 57 1.38 -21.49 -4.03
CA PRO A 57 1.53 -22.42 -2.91
C PRO A 57 0.29 -22.54 -2.02
N TYR A 58 -0.76 -21.77 -2.29
CA TYR A 58 -1.96 -21.69 -1.48
C TYR A 58 -3.24 -22.08 -2.24
N SER A 59 -4.34 -22.24 -1.51
CA SER A 59 -5.64 -22.64 -2.05
C SER A 59 -6.15 -21.66 -3.11
N ALA A 60 -6.33 -22.08 -4.37
CA ALA A 60 -6.83 -21.21 -5.43
C ALA A 60 -8.37 -21.05 -5.36
N LYS A 61 -8.91 -20.44 -4.30
CA LYS A 61 -10.33 -20.03 -4.24
C LYS A 61 -10.47 -18.56 -4.61
N SER A 62 -11.54 -18.23 -5.33
CA SER A 62 -11.84 -16.86 -5.75
C SER A 62 -12.45 -16.02 -4.62
N LEU A 63 -12.09 -14.74 -4.63
CA LEU A 63 -12.68 -13.69 -3.81
C LEU A 63 -13.63 -12.87 -4.69
N ASN A 64 -14.81 -12.52 -4.20
CA ASN A 64 -15.74 -11.60 -4.86
C ASN A 64 -15.88 -10.34 -4.01
N ILE A 65 -16.06 -9.18 -4.66
CA ILE A 65 -16.38 -7.93 -3.98
C ILE A 65 -17.73 -7.40 -4.43
N GLY A 66 -18.57 -7.01 -3.46
CA GLY A 66 -19.69 -6.13 -3.68
C GLY A 66 -19.45 -4.78 -3.03
N PHE A 67 -19.84 -3.69 -3.69
CA PHE A 67 -19.68 -2.34 -3.17
C PHE A 67 -20.78 -1.38 -3.62
N SER A 68 -20.85 -0.22 -2.99
CA SER A 68 -21.78 0.86 -3.30
C SER A 68 -21.08 2.11 -3.82
N LYS A 69 -21.82 2.99 -4.53
CA LYS A 69 -21.33 4.30 -4.98
C LYS A 69 -20.82 5.21 -3.85
N PHE A 70 -21.21 4.93 -2.61
CA PHE A 70 -20.88 5.73 -1.43
C PHE A 70 -19.53 5.33 -0.81
N GLY A 71 -18.98 4.17 -1.17
CA GLY A 71 -17.71 3.66 -0.63
C GLY A 71 -17.84 2.53 0.38
N GLU A 72 -19.04 1.97 0.56
CA GLU A 72 -19.26 0.77 1.37
C GLU A 72 -18.89 -0.47 0.53
N MET A 73 -18.09 -1.40 1.05
CA MET A 73 -17.83 -2.75 0.53
C MET A 73 -19.01 -3.70 0.79
N VAL A 74 -20.21 -3.25 0.46
CA VAL A 74 -21.41 -4.09 0.43
C VAL A 74 -22.29 -3.73 -0.77
N ASN A 75 -22.51 -4.71 -1.65
CA ASN A 75 -23.61 -4.68 -2.61
C ASN A 75 -24.90 -5.15 -1.92
N SER A 76 -25.76 -4.19 -1.57
CA SER A 76 -27.03 -4.48 -0.90
C SER A 76 -28.08 -5.12 -1.81
N ILE A 77 -27.89 -5.17 -3.13
CA ILE A 77 -28.85 -5.82 -4.03
C ILE A 77 -28.54 -7.31 -4.13
N ASP A 78 -27.28 -7.64 -4.38
CA ASP A 78 -26.83 -9.01 -4.59
C ASP A 78 -26.44 -9.72 -3.27
N ASN A 79 -26.30 -8.96 -2.17
CA ASN A 79 -25.87 -9.42 -0.85
C ASN A 79 -24.45 -9.99 -0.87
N VAL A 80 -23.54 -9.25 -1.50
CA VAL A 80 -22.12 -9.59 -1.56
C VAL A 80 -21.33 -8.47 -0.92
N GLY A 81 -20.45 -8.80 0.00
CA GLY A 81 -19.46 -7.93 0.63
C GLY A 81 -18.07 -8.34 0.18
N LEU A 82 -17.35 -9.10 1.02
CA LEU A 82 -16.03 -9.66 0.72
C LEU A 82 -16.11 -11.19 0.71
N GLU A 83 -16.79 -11.73 -0.29
CA GLU A 83 -17.19 -13.14 -0.34
C GLU A 83 -16.05 -14.04 -0.85
N TYR A 84 -15.61 -15.00 -0.03
CA TYR A 84 -14.56 -15.94 -0.37
C TYR A 84 -15.11 -17.34 -0.63
N GLY A 85 -14.87 -17.85 -1.85
CA GLY A 85 -15.24 -19.21 -2.28
C GLY A 85 -16.75 -19.52 -2.24
N GLY A 86 -17.61 -18.52 -2.07
CA GLY A 86 -19.04 -18.71 -1.77
C GLY A 86 -19.31 -19.36 -0.39
N GLU A 87 -18.30 -19.36 0.50
CA GLU A 87 -18.34 -20.05 1.80
C GLU A 87 -18.40 -19.09 3.00
N ARG A 88 -17.76 -17.92 2.87
CA ARG A 88 -17.67 -16.88 3.92
C ARG A 88 -17.76 -15.50 3.32
N ASP A 89 -18.46 -14.60 4.01
CA ASP A 89 -18.53 -13.18 3.71
C ASP A 89 -18.60 -12.43 5.06
N PRO A 90 -17.56 -11.67 5.44
CA PRO A 90 -17.52 -10.97 6.71
C PRO A 90 -18.37 -9.70 6.73
N PHE A 91 -18.74 -9.13 5.57
CA PHE A 91 -19.44 -7.84 5.49
C PHE A 91 -20.90 -7.96 5.05
N ALA A 92 -21.26 -9.03 4.32
CA ALA A 92 -22.63 -9.37 3.96
C ALA A 92 -23.02 -10.82 4.33
N PRO A 93 -22.94 -11.23 5.61
CA PRO A 93 -23.24 -12.61 6.01
C PRO A 93 -24.74 -12.96 5.96
N PRO A 94 -25.10 -14.22 5.65
CA PRO A 94 -24.22 -15.30 5.17
C PRO A 94 -23.84 -15.12 3.70
N ALA A 95 -22.72 -15.72 3.29
CA ALA A 95 -22.30 -15.78 1.89
C ALA A 95 -23.43 -16.24 0.95
N GLY A 96 -23.43 -15.68 -0.25
CA GLY A 96 -24.45 -15.83 -1.27
C GLY A 96 -25.65 -14.88 -1.10
N PRO A 97 -26.68 -15.02 -1.94
CA PRO A 97 -27.75 -14.02 -2.05
C PRO A 97 -28.76 -14.04 -0.89
N SER A 98 -28.53 -14.82 0.16
CA SER A 98 -29.52 -15.08 1.22
C SER A 98 -29.35 -14.15 2.41
N VAL A 99 -30.45 -13.67 2.98
CA VAL A 99 -30.45 -12.90 4.23
C VAL A 99 -31.22 -13.68 5.29
N THR A 100 -30.67 -13.76 6.51
CA THR A 100 -31.28 -14.51 7.61
C THR A 100 -31.93 -13.59 8.65
N GLU A 101 -32.82 -14.13 9.49
CA GLU A 101 -33.40 -13.35 10.60
C GLU A 101 -32.34 -12.96 11.65
N ALA A 102 -31.27 -13.73 11.77
CA ALA A 102 -30.16 -13.48 12.70
C ALA A 102 -29.19 -12.41 12.18
N MET A 103 -28.98 -12.37 10.85
CA MET A 103 -28.16 -11.37 10.16
C MET A 103 -29.00 -10.57 9.15
N PRO A 104 -29.90 -9.69 9.62
CA PRO A 104 -30.61 -8.76 8.75
C PRO A 104 -29.69 -7.60 8.34
N LYS A 105 -29.85 -7.06 7.13
CA LYS A 105 -28.99 -6.00 6.57
C LYS A 105 -28.69 -4.80 7.47
N ARG A 106 -29.65 -4.42 8.35
CA ARG A 106 -29.45 -3.34 9.33
C ARG A 106 -28.31 -3.58 10.32
N VAL A 107 -27.78 -4.81 10.45
CA VAL A 107 -26.63 -5.11 11.32
C VAL A 107 -25.33 -5.29 10.55
N TRP A 108 -25.34 -5.19 9.21
CA TRP A 108 -24.10 -5.19 8.44
C TRP A 108 -23.41 -3.84 8.63
N GLN A 109 -22.15 -3.87 9.10
CA GLN A 109 -21.40 -2.69 9.51
C GLN A 109 -20.08 -2.64 8.74
N GLU A 110 -20.04 -1.87 7.68
CA GLU A 110 -18.85 -1.62 6.88
C GLU A 110 -18.98 -0.23 6.26
N GLY A 111 -17.87 0.52 6.24
CA GLY A 111 -17.82 1.86 5.66
C GLY A 111 -16.67 2.72 6.16
N TRP A 112 -16.90 4.04 6.17
CA TRP A 112 -15.91 5.04 6.57
C TRP A 112 -16.55 6.23 7.29
N LEU A 113 -15.74 6.94 8.08
CA LEU A 113 -16.11 8.19 8.76
C LEU A 113 -15.01 9.23 8.55
N ILE A 114 -15.42 10.46 8.21
CA ILE A 114 -14.55 11.63 8.16
C ILE A 114 -15.05 12.72 9.10
N ASN A 115 -14.12 13.38 9.76
CA ASN A 115 -14.36 14.53 10.61
C ASN A 115 -13.43 15.68 10.20
N ILE A 116 -14.00 16.84 9.89
CA ILE A 116 -13.31 18.00 9.32
C ILE A 116 -13.47 19.17 10.26
N THR A 117 -12.36 19.62 10.84
CA THR A 117 -12.31 20.79 11.72
C THR A 117 -11.60 21.93 11.03
N TYR A 118 -12.24 23.10 10.95
CA TYR A 118 -11.63 24.28 10.31
C TYR A 118 -12.14 25.61 10.88
N MET A 119 -11.33 26.67 10.76
CA MET A 119 -11.75 28.02 11.11
C MET A 119 -12.53 28.63 9.94
N SER A 120 -13.84 28.81 10.07
CA SER A 120 -14.66 29.38 8.99
C SER A 120 -14.49 30.90 8.90
N THR A 121 -14.06 31.41 7.75
CA THR A 121 -13.98 32.86 7.51
C THR A 121 -15.36 33.51 7.35
N ILE A 122 -16.38 32.71 7.04
CA ILE A 122 -17.77 33.14 6.84
C ILE A 122 -18.42 33.43 8.18
N THR A 123 -18.29 32.50 9.13
CA THR A 123 -18.90 32.63 10.46
C THR A 123 -17.97 33.29 11.48
N GLY A 124 -16.65 33.22 11.26
CA GLY A 124 -15.63 33.69 12.22
C GLY A 124 -15.38 32.75 13.40
N PHE A 125 -15.92 31.52 13.35
CA PHE A 125 -15.80 30.52 14.40
C PHE A 125 -15.22 29.20 13.87
N LEU A 126 -14.70 28.38 14.78
CA LEU A 126 -14.30 27.01 14.49
C LEU A 126 -15.56 26.19 14.18
N ARG A 127 -15.53 25.44 13.08
CA ARG A 127 -16.61 24.56 12.64
C ARG A 127 -16.11 23.12 12.56
N ASN A 128 -17.06 22.20 12.75
CA ASN A 128 -16.82 20.77 12.73
C ASN A 128 -17.88 20.12 11.84
N VAL A 129 -17.44 19.56 10.72
CA VAL A 129 -18.30 18.91 9.73
C VAL A 129 -17.89 17.45 9.65
N TRP A 130 -18.84 16.54 9.80
CA TRP A 130 -18.60 15.11 9.70
C TRP A 130 -19.51 14.46 8.66
N ALA A 131 -19.01 13.39 8.07
CA ALA A 131 -19.78 12.50 7.20
C ALA A 131 -19.38 11.06 7.49
N GLU A 132 -20.36 10.18 7.47
CA GLU A 132 -20.20 8.74 7.68
C GLU A 132 -21.01 8.01 6.61
N ALA A 133 -20.36 7.13 5.87
CA ALA A 133 -21.01 6.22 4.94
C ALA A 133 -20.81 4.78 5.42
N MET A 134 -21.64 4.37 6.38
CA MET A 134 -21.79 2.98 6.77
C MET A 134 -22.98 2.35 6.04
N HIS A 135 -22.92 1.05 5.77
CA HIS A 135 -24.06 0.33 5.18
C HIS A 135 -25.37 0.49 6.00
N ALA A 136 -25.24 0.46 7.32
CA ALA A 136 -26.36 0.55 8.26
C ALA A 136 -25.94 1.24 9.57
N ASP A 137 -26.91 1.61 10.41
CA ASP A 137 -26.69 2.23 11.73
C ASP A 137 -27.26 1.40 12.89
N LEU A 138 -27.39 0.08 12.70
CA LEU A 138 -28.04 -0.88 13.61
C LEU A 138 -29.57 -0.73 13.77
N LEU A 139 -30.14 0.41 13.36
CA LEU A 139 -31.57 0.68 13.38
C LEU A 139 -32.20 0.48 12.00
N ASP A 140 -31.58 1.03 10.96
CA ASP A 140 -32.01 0.91 9.57
C ASP A 140 -30.81 0.84 8.60
N TYR A 141 -31.07 0.64 7.31
CA TYR A 141 -30.05 0.53 6.26
C TYR A 141 -30.52 1.13 4.93
N GLY A 142 -29.56 1.40 4.03
CA GLY A 142 -29.84 1.93 2.70
C GLY A 142 -30.32 3.39 2.69
N ASN A 143 -31.00 3.78 1.61
CA ASN A 143 -31.41 5.15 1.27
C ASN A 143 -30.23 6.08 0.94
N GLY A 144 -30.53 7.26 0.39
CA GLY A 144 -29.51 8.31 0.20
C GLY A 144 -29.08 8.96 1.51
N TRP A 145 -28.19 9.96 1.41
CA TRP A 145 -27.66 10.71 2.56
C TRP A 145 -28.74 11.28 3.48
N ILE A 146 -28.47 11.18 4.78
CA ILE A 146 -29.30 11.69 5.88
C ILE A 146 -28.56 12.85 6.55
N ARG A 147 -29.19 14.02 6.63
CA ARG A 147 -28.63 15.18 7.34
C ARG A 147 -29.16 15.29 8.76
N VAL A 148 -28.26 15.33 9.74
CA VAL A 148 -28.54 15.65 11.14
C VAL A 148 -28.40 17.16 11.33
N ASP A 149 -29.33 17.76 12.06
CA ASP A 149 -29.42 19.22 12.24
C ASP A 149 -30.31 19.50 13.45
N ASP A 150 -29.94 20.43 14.33
CA ASP A 150 -30.65 20.75 15.57
C ASP A 150 -32.05 21.37 15.39
N GLU A 151 -32.38 21.86 14.19
CA GLU A 151 -33.71 22.37 13.86
C GLU A 151 -34.70 21.26 13.48
N TYR A 152 -34.23 20.02 13.27
CA TYR A 152 -35.07 18.91 12.85
C TYR A 152 -35.87 18.29 14.00
N PRO A 153 -37.08 17.75 13.74
CA PRO A 153 -37.84 17.11 14.80
C PRO A 153 -37.03 15.93 15.35
N GLY A 154 -36.86 15.85 16.67
CA GLY A 154 -36.26 14.70 17.36
C GLY A 154 -34.76 14.49 17.15
N SER A 155 -34.04 15.48 16.63
CA SER A 155 -32.59 15.54 16.58
C SER A 155 -32.01 16.18 17.86
N SER A 156 -30.71 16.43 17.86
CA SER A 156 -29.95 17.01 18.96
C SER A 156 -30.36 18.45 19.30
N PRO A 157 -30.15 18.90 20.55
CA PRO A 157 -30.63 20.20 21.04
C PRO A 157 -29.78 21.41 20.61
N SER A 158 -28.64 21.16 19.96
CA SER A 158 -27.68 22.16 19.51
C SER A 158 -26.74 21.55 18.47
N GLU A 159 -26.24 22.38 17.57
CA GLU A 159 -25.20 22.03 16.57
C GLU A 159 -24.03 21.21 17.16
N SER A 160 -23.47 21.61 18.31
CA SER A 160 -22.35 20.90 18.94
C SER A 160 -22.70 19.53 19.56
N ALA A 161 -23.98 19.17 19.59
CA ALA A 161 -24.46 17.90 20.13
C ALA A 161 -24.86 16.91 19.02
N GLU A 162 -24.83 17.35 17.76
CA GLU A 162 -25.15 16.51 16.60
C GLU A 162 -24.11 15.40 16.45
N ASP A 163 -24.58 14.17 16.36
CA ASP A 163 -23.72 13.02 16.11
C ASP A 163 -24.39 11.96 15.23
N PRO A 164 -23.62 11.00 14.67
CA PRO A 164 -24.19 10.01 13.75
C PRO A 164 -25.22 9.05 14.35
N ARG A 165 -25.44 9.04 15.66
CA ARG A 165 -26.50 8.21 16.28
C ARG A 165 -27.87 8.87 16.16
N ASP A 166 -27.90 10.17 15.89
CA ASP A 166 -29.13 10.91 15.76
C ASP A 166 -29.91 10.55 14.49
N ARG A 167 -31.20 10.87 14.51
CA ARG A 167 -32.07 10.82 13.34
C ARG A 167 -31.91 12.11 12.53
N GLY A 168 -32.11 12.00 11.22
CA GLY A 168 -31.95 13.15 10.32
C GLY A 168 -32.97 13.19 9.17
N LEU A 169 -32.85 14.22 8.33
CA LEU A 169 -33.63 14.45 7.12
C LEU A 169 -33.03 13.66 5.95
N TYR A 170 -33.84 12.89 5.21
CA TYR A 170 -33.41 12.33 3.94
C TYR A 170 -33.23 13.44 2.91
N ILE A 171 -31.98 13.70 2.50
CA ILE A 171 -31.63 14.79 1.58
C ILE A 171 -32.38 14.59 0.26
N GLY A 172 -33.06 15.64 -0.23
CA GLY A 172 -33.86 15.60 -1.46
C GLY A 172 -35.29 15.06 -1.31
N SER A 173 -35.73 14.68 -0.10
CA SER A 173 -37.11 14.22 0.12
C SER A 173 -38.13 15.37 0.05
N SER A 174 -39.25 15.15 -0.67
CA SER A 174 -40.38 16.08 -0.75
C SER A 174 -41.72 15.34 -0.72
N PRO A 175 -42.56 15.49 0.34
CA PRO A 175 -42.31 16.31 1.54
C PRO A 175 -41.11 15.81 2.36
N ALA A 176 -40.58 16.64 3.25
CA ALA A 176 -39.48 16.27 4.14
C ALA A 176 -39.80 15.00 4.95
N LEU A 177 -38.93 13.99 4.85
CA LEU A 177 -39.00 12.73 5.57
C LEU A 177 -37.78 12.58 6.49
N TYR A 178 -37.98 11.99 7.68
CA TYR A 178 -36.94 11.83 8.68
C TYR A 178 -36.80 10.37 9.11
N GLY A 179 -35.58 9.92 9.36
CA GLY A 179 -35.32 8.55 9.78
C GLY A 179 -33.86 8.24 10.10
N PHE A 180 -33.54 6.95 10.03
CA PHE A 180 -32.26 6.32 10.34
C PHE A 180 -31.66 5.66 9.09
N GLY A 181 -30.39 5.24 9.16
CA GLY A 181 -29.62 4.67 8.07
C GLY A 181 -28.13 5.01 8.21
N GLY A 182 -27.22 4.20 7.65
CA GLY A 182 -25.79 4.37 7.93
C GLY A 182 -25.07 5.52 7.19
N ARG A 183 -25.74 6.20 6.24
CA ARG A 183 -25.18 7.31 5.46
C ARG A 183 -25.60 8.66 6.06
N LYS A 184 -24.79 9.22 6.94
CA LYS A 184 -25.14 10.41 7.74
C LYS A 184 -24.11 11.54 7.63
N THR A 185 -24.58 12.76 7.82
CA THR A 185 -23.73 13.96 7.90
C THR A 185 -24.42 15.06 8.68
N ASN A 186 -23.69 16.00 9.28
CA ASN A 186 -24.23 17.29 9.72
C ASN A 186 -24.08 18.41 8.66
N GLY A 187 -23.39 18.13 7.56
CA GLY A 187 -23.26 19.00 6.39
C GLY A 187 -24.14 18.54 5.22
N THR A 188 -23.59 18.65 4.02
CA THR A 188 -24.19 18.08 2.80
C THR A 188 -23.17 17.22 2.08
N VAL A 189 -23.60 16.04 1.61
CA VAL A 189 -22.77 15.18 0.76
C VAL A 189 -23.47 14.91 -0.56
N VAL A 190 -22.72 15.03 -1.66
CA VAL A 190 -23.17 14.68 -3.01
C VAL A 190 -22.27 13.57 -3.54
N THR A 191 -22.88 12.46 -3.94
CA THR A 191 -22.16 11.26 -4.44
C THR A 191 -22.42 11.06 -5.92
N GLU A 192 -21.36 10.95 -6.69
CA GLU A 192 -21.40 10.65 -8.13
C GLU A 192 -21.72 9.18 -8.40
N ASP A 193 -22.03 8.82 -9.64
CA ASP A 193 -22.26 7.42 -9.99
C ASP A 193 -20.94 6.65 -10.09
N ILE A 194 -20.99 5.32 -9.94
CA ILE A 194 -19.80 4.46 -10.06
C ILE A 194 -19.20 4.64 -11.45
N GLU A 195 -17.93 5.03 -11.50
CA GLU A 195 -17.18 5.11 -12.74
C GLU A 195 -16.25 3.90 -12.86
N VAL A 196 -16.56 3.00 -13.80
CA VAL A 196 -15.67 1.89 -14.15
C VAL A 196 -14.59 2.41 -15.09
N LEU A 197 -13.35 2.41 -14.62
CA LEU A 197 -12.20 2.94 -15.36
C LEU A 197 -11.45 1.86 -16.12
N TYR A 198 -11.50 0.64 -15.60
CA TYR A 198 -10.93 -0.53 -16.22
C TYR A 198 -11.66 -1.80 -15.77
N ASP A 199 -11.93 -2.69 -16.71
CA ASP A 199 -12.55 -4.00 -16.46
C ASP A 199 -11.87 -5.02 -17.40
N GLY A 200 -10.70 -5.47 -16.98
CA GLY A 200 -9.88 -6.45 -17.67
C GLY A 200 -10.18 -7.89 -17.21
N PRO A 201 -9.61 -8.90 -17.90
CA PRO A 201 -9.77 -10.29 -17.51
C PRO A 201 -9.25 -10.66 -16.11
N ARG A 202 -8.26 -9.94 -15.56
CA ARG A 202 -7.70 -10.18 -14.21
C ARG A 202 -7.73 -8.98 -13.29
N ARG A 203 -7.99 -7.77 -13.78
CA ARG A 203 -8.06 -6.58 -12.93
C ARG A 203 -9.30 -5.75 -13.18
N PHE A 204 -9.85 -5.17 -12.12
CA PHE A 204 -10.98 -4.26 -12.16
C PHE A 204 -10.63 -2.98 -11.38
N VAL A 205 -10.86 -1.83 -12.00
CA VAL A 205 -10.63 -0.52 -11.38
C VAL A 205 -11.87 0.34 -11.52
N ALA A 206 -12.39 0.83 -10.40
CA ALA A 206 -13.51 1.76 -10.36
C ALA A 206 -13.26 2.91 -9.39
N ARG A 207 -13.88 4.05 -9.68
CA ARG A 207 -13.78 5.26 -8.87
C ARG A 207 -15.14 5.64 -8.28
N LEU A 208 -15.11 6.02 -7.01
CA LEU A 208 -16.24 6.51 -6.23
C LEU A 208 -15.92 7.91 -5.71
N VAL A 209 -16.82 8.88 -5.88
CA VAL A 209 -16.57 10.28 -5.51
C VAL A 209 -17.68 10.79 -4.59
N ASN A 210 -17.28 11.24 -3.40
CA ASN A 210 -18.15 11.90 -2.43
C ASN A 210 -17.67 13.32 -2.18
N THR A 211 -18.47 14.32 -2.55
CA THR A 211 -18.18 15.74 -2.29
C THR A 211 -18.84 16.18 -1.00
N ILE A 212 -18.05 16.61 -0.01
CA ILE A 212 -18.51 17.01 1.32
C ILE A 212 -18.49 18.54 1.43
N SER A 213 -19.61 19.10 1.89
CA SER A 213 -19.81 20.54 2.06
C SER A 213 -20.27 20.88 3.48
N ASP A 214 -19.83 22.01 4.01
CA ASP A 214 -20.41 22.60 5.23
C ASP A 214 -21.76 23.21 4.89
N TRP A 215 -22.77 22.86 5.68
CA TRP A 215 -24.11 23.44 5.60
C TRP A 215 -24.21 24.57 6.62
N ILE A 216 -24.04 25.82 6.16
CA ILE A 216 -24.02 26.98 7.04
C ILE A 216 -25.38 27.68 7.00
N GLN A 217 -26.10 27.64 8.13
CA GLN A 217 -27.34 28.39 8.35
C GLN A 217 -27.04 29.73 9.05
N LEU A 218 -27.53 30.84 8.48
CA LEU A 218 -27.39 32.16 9.11
C LEU A 218 -28.66 32.61 9.83
N ASP A 219 -29.84 32.31 9.27
CA ASP A 219 -31.16 32.65 9.82
C ASP A 219 -32.21 31.54 9.48
N GLY A 220 -31.91 30.28 9.82
CA GLY A 220 -32.76 29.11 9.58
C GLY A 220 -32.54 28.41 8.21
N PRO A 221 -33.31 27.36 7.90
CA PRO A 221 -32.95 26.38 6.87
C PRO A 221 -33.15 26.91 5.45
N ASP A 222 -34.00 27.92 5.27
CA ASP A 222 -34.24 28.60 3.99
C ASP A 222 -33.10 29.56 3.60
N THR A 223 -32.14 29.82 4.50
CA THR A 223 -31.00 30.74 4.29
C THR A 223 -29.66 30.03 4.18
N ALA A 224 -29.68 28.70 4.22
CA ALA A 224 -28.47 27.91 4.26
C ALA A 224 -27.69 27.97 2.94
N ILE A 225 -26.36 27.87 3.07
CA ILE A 225 -25.43 27.74 1.96
C ILE A 225 -24.60 26.47 2.12
N ASP A 226 -24.34 25.80 0.99
CA ASP A 226 -23.38 24.69 0.92
C ASP A 226 -22.01 25.25 0.54
N VAL A 227 -21.02 25.01 1.40
CA VAL A 227 -19.64 25.42 1.18
C VAL A 227 -18.79 24.17 0.94
N PRO A 228 -18.35 23.90 -0.30
CA PRO A 228 -17.55 22.71 -0.59
C PRO A 228 -16.23 22.73 0.18
N LEU A 229 -15.93 21.63 0.90
CA LEU A 229 -14.71 21.48 1.68
C LEU A 229 -13.73 20.55 0.98
N VAL A 230 -14.10 19.27 0.89
CA VAL A 230 -13.24 18.20 0.38
C VAL A 230 -14.01 17.24 -0.53
N GLN A 231 -13.27 16.52 -1.37
CA GLN A 231 -13.72 15.31 -2.02
C GLN A 231 -13.04 14.11 -1.39
N VAL A 232 -13.82 13.10 -1.03
CA VAL A 232 -13.33 11.76 -0.69
C VAL A 232 -13.49 10.91 -1.95
N ILE A 233 -12.36 10.56 -2.55
CA ILE A 233 -12.29 9.73 -3.75
C ILE A 233 -11.79 8.36 -3.32
N ILE A 234 -12.59 7.32 -3.55
CA ILE A 234 -12.23 5.94 -3.27
C ILE A 234 -12.05 5.22 -4.60
N THR A 235 -10.83 4.83 -4.90
CA THR A 235 -10.51 3.97 -6.02
C THR A 235 -10.45 2.54 -5.53
N ILE A 236 -11.34 1.71 -6.07
CA ILE A 236 -11.32 0.26 -5.88
C ILE A 236 -10.42 -0.31 -6.96
N ASP A 237 -9.34 -0.97 -6.55
CA ASP A 237 -8.44 -1.72 -7.40
C ASP A 237 -8.46 -3.20 -6.97
N PHE A 238 -9.21 -4.00 -7.73
CA PHE A 238 -9.45 -5.40 -7.45
C PHE A 238 -8.69 -6.29 -8.44
N ASN A 239 -7.70 -7.02 -7.91
CA ASN A 239 -7.01 -8.09 -8.62
C ASN A 239 -7.89 -9.35 -8.54
N LYS A 240 -8.65 -9.64 -9.61
CA LYS A 240 -9.62 -10.75 -9.68
C LYS A 240 -8.97 -12.12 -9.52
N ASP A 241 -7.69 -12.23 -9.86
CA ASP A 241 -6.89 -13.44 -9.74
C ASP A 241 -6.13 -13.52 -8.41
N LYS A 242 -6.43 -12.65 -7.45
CA LYS A 242 -5.87 -12.67 -6.09
C LYS A 242 -6.98 -12.73 -5.05
N LYS A 243 -6.59 -12.73 -3.78
CA LYS A 243 -7.49 -12.75 -2.62
C LYS A 243 -7.47 -11.43 -1.85
N GLU A 244 -7.19 -10.34 -2.57
CA GLU A 244 -7.11 -9.00 -2.01
C GLU A 244 -7.87 -7.97 -2.86
N VAL A 245 -8.40 -6.95 -2.19
CA VAL A 245 -8.96 -5.73 -2.77
C VAL A 245 -8.20 -4.55 -2.18
N ASN A 246 -7.75 -3.64 -3.04
CA ASN A 246 -7.03 -2.44 -2.65
C ASN A 246 -7.97 -1.23 -2.77
N LEU A 247 -8.07 -0.45 -1.70
CA LEU A 247 -8.80 0.82 -1.69
C LEU A 247 -7.83 1.98 -1.51
N PHE A 248 -7.66 2.80 -2.56
CA PHE A 248 -6.97 4.08 -2.46
C PHE A 248 -7.99 5.15 -2.10
N LYS A 249 -7.78 5.84 -0.97
CA LYS A 249 -8.66 6.89 -0.46
C LYS A 249 -7.96 8.23 -0.50
N ASP A 250 -8.20 8.98 -1.56
CA ASP A 250 -7.69 10.34 -1.71
C ASP A 250 -8.68 11.33 -1.08
N VAL A 251 -8.23 12.10 -0.09
CA VAL A 251 -8.99 13.22 0.48
C VAL A 251 -8.43 14.51 -0.10
N LYS A 252 -9.16 15.11 -1.03
CA LYS A 252 -8.72 16.29 -1.79
C LYS A 252 -9.44 17.55 -1.33
N LEU A 253 -8.67 18.60 -1.05
CA LEU A 253 -9.19 19.94 -0.83
C LEU A 253 -9.74 20.51 -2.15
N ILE A 254 -11.04 20.84 -2.19
CA ILE A 254 -11.69 21.45 -3.37
C ILE A 254 -12.18 22.88 -3.12
N THR A 255 -11.92 23.38 -1.92
CA THR A 255 -12.39 24.69 -1.48
C THR A 255 -11.73 25.81 -2.28
N THR A 256 -12.48 26.87 -2.61
CA THR A 256 -11.95 28.06 -3.32
C THR A 256 -11.50 29.15 -2.34
N LYS A 257 -10.78 30.16 -2.85
CA LYS A 257 -10.08 31.19 -2.05
C LYS A 257 -10.99 31.86 -0.99
N ALA A 258 -10.51 31.84 0.27
CA ALA A 258 -11.03 32.53 1.46
C ALA A 258 -12.24 31.92 2.19
N VAL A 259 -12.33 30.60 2.32
CA VAL A 259 -13.36 29.89 3.12
C VAL A 259 -12.86 29.45 4.50
N PHE A 260 -11.59 29.04 4.59
CA PHE A 260 -10.94 28.66 5.85
C PHE A 260 -9.86 29.68 6.22
N GLY A 261 -9.75 29.95 7.52
CA GLY A 261 -8.82 30.90 8.11
C GLY A 261 -7.73 30.21 8.93
N ALA A 262 -6.89 31.03 9.55
CA ALA A 262 -5.83 30.57 10.43
C ALA A 262 -6.36 29.74 11.60
N ILE A 263 -5.83 28.53 11.76
CA ILE A 263 -5.98 27.72 12.97
C ILE A 263 -4.70 27.88 13.80
N PRO A 264 -4.80 28.28 15.08
CA PRO A 264 -3.63 28.36 15.94
C PRO A 264 -2.96 26.99 16.10
N ILE A 265 -1.69 26.87 15.69
CA ILE A 265 -0.92 25.64 15.82
C ILE A 265 -0.84 25.17 17.30
N SER A 266 -0.91 26.09 18.26
CA SER A 266 -0.95 25.79 19.70
C SER A 266 -2.21 25.06 20.17
N TYR A 267 -3.24 24.94 19.32
CA TYR A 267 -4.43 24.14 19.59
C TYR A 267 -4.14 22.64 19.44
N TRP A 268 -3.22 22.29 18.55
CA TRP A 268 -2.89 20.91 18.18
C TRP A 268 -1.54 20.47 18.74
N PHE A 269 -0.66 21.43 19.06
CA PHE A 269 0.70 21.16 19.50
C PHE A 269 1.03 21.91 20.80
N PRO A 270 1.37 21.21 21.90
CA PRO A 270 1.76 21.87 23.15
C PRO A 270 3.10 22.59 22.98
N THR A 271 3.18 23.84 23.44
CA THR A 271 4.33 24.72 23.16
C THR A 271 5.52 24.59 24.11
N GLU A 272 5.50 23.74 25.16
CA GLU A 272 6.64 23.48 26.07
C GLU A 272 6.50 22.13 26.84
N PRO A 273 7.60 21.45 27.23
CA PRO A 273 7.57 20.41 28.25
C PRO A 273 7.36 21.04 29.64
N VAL A 274 6.13 21.00 30.15
CA VAL A 274 5.78 21.59 31.46
C VAL A 274 6.37 20.76 32.61
N SER A 275 7.64 20.99 32.95
CA SER A 275 8.25 20.41 34.16
C SER A 275 8.22 21.33 35.40
N THR A 276 7.80 22.59 35.28
CA THR A 276 7.70 23.48 36.45
C THR A 276 6.60 24.55 36.29
N ILE A 277 5.34 24.19 36.53
CA ILE A 277 4.36 25.17 37.01
C ILE A 277 3.93 24.74 38.41
N ASN A 278 4.35 25.52 39.41
CA ASN A 278 3.86 25.41 40.78
C ASN A 278 2.33 25.42 40.77
N SER A 279 1.76 24.47 41.49
CA SER A 279 0.33 24.14 41.64
C SER A 279 -0.53 25.22 42.32
N SER A 280 -0.39 26.50 41.96
CA SER A 280 -1.17 27.59 42.56
C SER A 280 -1.84 28.56 41.59
N VAL A 281 -1.92 28.26 40.28
CA VAL A 281 -2.69 29.09 39.32
C VAL A 281 -3.50 28.23 38.34
N ALA A 282 -4.25 27.26 38.86
CA ALA A 282 -5.31 26.57 38.11
C ALA A 282 -6.66 27.22 38.40
N THR A 283 -6.83 28.52 38.12
CA THR A 283 -8.14 29.21 38.11
C THR A 283 -8.06 30.55 37.37
N THR A 284 -7.81 30.56 36.06
CA THR A 284 -8.26 31.60 35.11
C THR A 284 -7.68 31.27 33.73
N TYR A 285 -8.39 30.44 32.95
CA TYR A 285 -8.40 30.65 31.51
C TYR A 285 -9.23 31.91 31.27
N PRO A 286 -8.75 32.93 30.55
CA PRO A 286 -9.61 34.04 30.17
C PRO A 286 -10.66 33.53 29.19
N ASN A 287 -11.92 33.88 29.43
CA ASN A 287 -12.99 33.62 28.48
C ASN A 287 -12.65 34.28 27.13
N VAL A 288 -12.92 33.57 26.04
CA VAL A 288 -12.74 34.00 24.64
C VAL A 288 -13.65 35.18 24.25
N SER A 289 -14.43 35.74 25.18
CA SER A 289 -15.25 36.94 24.98
C SER A 289 -14.45 38.25 24.96
N ASP A 290 -13.20 38.26 25.43
CA ASP A 290 -12.47 39.52 25.65
C ASP A 290 -11.54 39.92 24.48
N TRP A 291 -11.51 39.12 23.40
CA TRP A 291 -10.69 39.41 22.20
C TRP A 291 -11.38 40.29 21.16
N PHE A 292 -12.67 40.62 21.34
CA PHE A 292 -13.46 41.42 20.39
C PHE A 292 -14.17 42.62 21.01
N SER A 293 -13.50 43.39 21.87
CA SER A 293 -14.07 44.66 22.33
C SER A 293 -13.04 45.75 22.62
N ASP A 294 -12.40 46.28 21.58
CA ASP A 294 -12.14 47.74 21.45
C ASP A 294 -11.56 48.08 20.05
N PRO A 295 -12.30 48.75 19.15
CA PRO A 295 -11.74 49.21 17.89
C PRO A 295 -10.96 50.54 17.98
N ASP A 296 -10.88 51.21 19.14
CA ASP A 296 -10.28 52.56 19.23
C ASP A 296 -9.43 52.79 20.50
N SER A 297 -8.20 52.29 20.53
CA SER A 297 -7.20 52.69 21.53
C SER A 297 -5.83 52.97 20.90
N PRO A 298 -5.44 54.25 20.69
CA PRO A 298 -4.14 54.61 20.13
C PRO A 298 -3.08 54.79 21.23
N GLY A 299 -1.95 54.10 21.09
CA GLY A 299 -0.68 54.54 21.65
C GLY A 299 0.04 53.50 22.52
N TYR A 300 1.10 52.92 21.97
CA TYR A 300 2.20 52.40 22.79
C TYR A 300 3.48 53.16 22.41
N GLN A 301 3.96 54.01 23.32
CA GLN A 301 5.24 54.70 23.19
C GLN A 301 6.39 53.82 23.70
N GLU A 302 7.53 53.93 23.02
CA GLU A 302 8.84 53.45 23.45
C GLU A 302 9.25 54.03 24.82
N GLY A 303 9.82 53.20 25.71
CA GLY A 303 10.37 53.66 26.98
C GLY A 303 10.96 52.56 27.87
N HIS A 304 12.21 52.21 27.62
CA HIS A 304 13.24 51.57 28.48
C HIS A 304 12.85 50.89 29.81
N ALA A 305 13.21 49.61 29.92
CA ALA A 305 13.63 48.96 31.17
C ALA A 305 15.00 48.24 31.00
N PRO A 306 15.81 48.12 32.06
CA PRO A 306 17.24 47.87 31.98
C PRO A 306 17.64 46.41 32.22
N GLY A 307 18.63 45.94 31.45
CA GLY A 307 19.67 45.01 31.91
C GLY A 307 19.23 43.62 32.40
N GLY A 308 18.86 42.76 31.46
CA GLY A 308 18.84 41.30 31.64
C GLY A 308 18.77 40.66 30.26
N ASN A 309 19.79 39.89 29.87
CA ASN A 309 19.78 39.14 28.62
C ASN A 309 18.68 38.07 28.70
N VAL A 310 17.48 38.42 28.28
CA VAL A 310 16.48 37.47 27.81
C VAL A 310 16.78 37.30 26.32
N SER A 311 17.31 36.15 25.92
CA SER A 311 17.32 35.77 24.50
C SER A 311 15.89 35.87 24.01
N TYR A 312 15.69 36.74 23.02
CA TYR A 312 14.50 36.77 22.18
C TYR A 312 14.25 35.35 21.67
N ILE A 313 13.21 34.67 22.14
CA ILE A 313 12.60 33.57 21.40
C ILE A 313 11.64 34.29 20.44
N PRO A 314 11.92 34.30 19.13
CA PRO A 314 11.03 34.97 18.20
C PRO A 314 9.69 34.22 18.18
N SER A 315 8.59 34.97 18.27
CA SER A 315 7.19 34.54 18.26
C SER A 315 6.75 33.98 16.90
N VAL A 316 7.51 33.04 16.33
CA VAL A 316 7.34 32.51 14.97
C VAL A 316 6.69 31.13 15.05
N TYR A 317 5.48 31.09 15.60
CA TYR A 317 4.57 29.97 15.36
C TYR A 317 3.50 30.51 14.42
N HIS A 318 3.65 30.22 13.13
CA HIS A 318 2.78 30.72 12.08
C HIS A 318 1.37 30.15 12.26
N GLU A 319 0.39 31.06 12.30
CA GLU A 319 -1.00 30.77 11.97
C GLU A 319 -1.06 30.14 10.57
N PHE A 320 -1.53 28.90 10.45
CA PHE A 320 -1.72 28.20 9.18
C PHE A 320 -3.22 28.16 8.84
N ALA A 321 -3.58 28.46 7.60
CA ALA A 321 -4.95 28.35 7.13
C ALA A 321 -5.16 27.01 6.42
N GLY A 322 -6.05 26.17 6.96
CA GLY A 322 -6.40 24.89 6.33
C GLY A 322 -7.40 24.10 7.14
N LEU A 323 -7.43 22.79 6.92
CA LEU A 323 -8.40 21.85 7.48
C LEU A 323 -7.63 20.80 8.29
N PHE A 324 -8.10 20.50 9.51
CA PHE A 324 -7.69 19.30 10.24
C PHE A 324 -8.70 18.20 9.97
N ILE A 325 -8.21 17.02 9.57
CA ILE A 325 -9.04 15.90 9.13
C ILE A 325 -8.68 14.66 9.95
N GLN A 326 -9.71 14.01 10.47
CA GLN A 326 -9.64 12.65 11.02
C GLN A 326 -10.46 11.75 10.11
N PHE A 327 -9.82 10.82 9.42
CA PHE A 327 -10.45 9.94 8.44
C PHE A 327 -10.22 8.49 8.80
N SER A 328 -11.29 7.69 8.84
CA SER A 328 -11.23 6.33 9.36
C SER A 328 -12.01 5.34 8.52
N ASN A 329 -11.44 4.14 8.39
CA ASN A 329 -12.15 2.94 7.92
C ASN A 329 -12.80 2.24 9.09
N ARG A 330 -14.00 1.70 8.88
CA ARG A 330 -14.78 1.05 9.93
C ARG A 330 -15.42 -0.21 9.39
N GLY A 331 -15.30 -1.33 10.11
CA GLY A 331 -15.85 -2.60 9.64
C GLY A 331 -15.97 -3.65 10.72
N GLU A 332 -17.14 -4.27 10.82
CA GLU A 332 -17.36 -5.50 11.60
C GLU A 332 -16.96 -6.71 10.76
N TRP A 333 -16.20 -7.63 11.35
CA TRP A 333 -15.71 -8.84 10.71
C TRP A 333 -16.46 -10.07 11.21
N ASP A 334 -17.55 -10.42 10.53
CA ASP A 334 -18.36 -11.61 10.80
C ASP A 334 -17.75 -12.89 10.19
N LEU A 335 -16.49 -13.18 10.53
CA LEU A 335 -15.72 -14.25 9.88
C LEU A 335 -15.96 -15.65 10.48
N GLY A 336 -16.18 -15.72 11.79
CA GLY A 336 -16.40 -16.97 12.50
C GLY A 336 -17.59 -17.78 11.98
N LYS A 337 -17.76 -18.99 12.52
CA LYS A 337 -18.84 -19.88 12.09
C LYS A 337 -20.22 -19.16 12.07
N PRO A 338 -21.05 -19.32 11.01
CA PRO A 338 -22.25 -18.49 10.80
C PRO A 338 -23.36 -18.52 11.89
N ASP A 339 -23.26 -19.38 12.90
CA ASP A 339 -24.17 -19.37 14.05
C ASP A 339 -23.65 -18.56 15.24
N THR A 340 -22.34 -18.31 15.31
CA THR A 340 -21.69 -17.61 16.42
C THR A 340 -20.96 -16.34 16.00
N TYR A 341 -20.35 -16.31 14.81
CA TYR A 341 -19.49 -15.24 14.30
C TYR A 341 -18.38 -14.84 15.28
N GLN A 342 -17.85 -15.83 16.01
CA GLN A 342 -16.75 -15.61 16.94
C GLN A 342 -15.42 -15.62 16.20
N SER A 343 -14.56 -14.66 16.50
CA SER A 343 -13.23 -14.55 15.89
C SER A 343 -12.18 -14.19 16.93
N TYR A 344 -10.94 -14.52 16.63
CA TYR A 344 -9.74 -13.97 17.28
C TYR A 344 -9.26 -12.80 16.44
N VAL A 345 -8.68 -11.77 17.05
CA VAL A 345 -8.18 -10.61 16.33
C VAL A 345 -6.91 -10.07 16.96
N HIS A 346 -5.93 -9.75 16.12
CA HIS A 346 -4.76 -9.01 16.54
C HIS A 346 -4.48 -7.86 15.58
N PHE A 347 -4.08 -6.71 16.11
CA PHE A 347 -3.70 -5.53 15.36
C PHE A 347 -2.20 -5.30 15.49
N PHE A 348 -1.45 -5.69 14.47
CA PHE A 348 -0.03 -5.41 14.30
C PHE A 348 0.13 -3.93 13.93
N THR A 349 0.55 -3.09 14.87
CA THR A 349 0.64 -1.64 14.67
C THR A 349 1.95 -1.05 15.19
N GLU A 350 2.49 -0.06 14.48
CA GLU A 350 3.68 0.68 14.91
C GLU A 350 3.40 1.56 16.13
N GLY A 351 2.14 1.96 16.32
CA GLY A 351 1.76 2.73 17.49
C GLY A 351 1.74 1.91 18.77
N ASN A 352 2.33 2.43 19.84
CA ASN A 352 2.31 1.75 21.14
C ASN A 352 1.08 2.12 21.99
N GLN A 353 0.72 1.25 22.94
CA GLN A 353 -0.36 1.52 23.87
C GLN A 353 0.03 2.46 25.02
N LYS A 354 1.22 3.08 25.02
CA LYS A 354 1.59 4.04 26.06
C LYS A 354 1.08 5.44 25.70
N PRO A 355 0.29 6.11 26.56
CA PRO A 355 -0.07 7.50 26.30
C PRO A 355 1.20 8.36 26.26
N PRO A 356 1.36 9.27 25.28
CA PRO A 356 2.49 10.21 25.26
C PRO A 356 2.53 11.16 26.49
N PHE A 357 1.45 11.20 27.29
CA PHE A 357 1.25 12.16 28.39
C PHE A 357 1.17 11.56 29.81
N ASP A 358 1.78 10.40 30.08
CA ASP A 358 1.76 9.78 31.43
C ASP A 358 2.50 10.59 32.52
N TYR A 359 2.99 11.80 32.21
CA TYR A 359 3.55 12.75 33.18
C TYR A 359 2.66 13.97 33.52
N ILE A 360 1.52 14.20 32.85
CA ILE A 360 0.83 15.52 32.93
C ILE A 360 -0.55 15.52 33.60
N LEU A 361 -1.26 14.38 33.75
CA LEU A 361 -2.59 14.38 34.38
C LEU A 361 -2.72 13.43 35.57
N PRO A 362 -2.57 13.92 36.82
CA PRO A 362 -3.01 13.17 37.98
C PRO A 362 -4.53 13.31 38.11
N THR A 363 -5.26 12.18 38.11
CA THR A 363 -6.48 11.88 38.91
C THR A 363 -7.72 11.28 38.22
N THR A 364 -7.72 10.92 36.94
CA THR A 364 -8.81 10.06 36.40
C THR A 364 -8.46 8.56 36.54
N PRO A 365 -9.37 7.72 37.06
CA PRO A 365 -9.17 6.27 37.08
C PRO A 365 -9.17 5.72 35.63
N LYS A 366 -8.05 5.14 35.21
CA LYS A 366 -7.89 4.46 33.91
C LYS A 366 -8.95 3.33 33.78
N PRO A 367 -9.76 3.26 32.70
CA PRO A 367 -10.70 2.18 32.50
C PRO A 367 -10.07 0.96 31.80
N GLN A 368 -8.92 0.48 32.28
CA GLN A 368 -8.48 -0.93 32.19
C GLN A 368 -7.16 -1.08 32.97
N PRO A 369 -6.96 -2.19 33.72
CA PRO A 369 -5.65 -2.49 34.29
C PRO A 369 -4.69 -2.89 33.16
N ALA A 370 -3.54 -2.21 33.11
CA ALA A 370 -2.51 -2.39 32.09
C ALA A 370 -2.14 -3.86 31.86
N GLY A 371 -2.23 -4.32 30.62
CA GLY A 371 -1.73 -5.62 30.18
C GLY A 371 -0.20 -5.59 29.96
N PRO A 372 0.48 -6.75 29.89
CA PRO A 372 1.91 -6.84 29.61
C PRO A 372 2.31 -6.48 28.17
N ASP A 373 1.37 -6.50 27.21
CA ASP A 373 1.63 -6.34 25.77
C ASP A 373 1.58 -4.86 25.29
N GLU A 374 1.43 -3.90 26.21
CA GLU A 374 1.22 -2.47 25.90
C GLU A 374 2.47 -1.70 25.41
N ASN A 375 3.63 -2.36 25.26
CA ASN A 375 4.91 -1.73 24.88
C ASN A 375 5.53 -2.27 23.58
N ILE A 376 4.80 -3.07 22.81
CA ILE A 376 5.32 -3.70 21.61
C ILE A 376 4.82 -2.90 20.41
N THR A 377 5.76 -2.44 19.58
CA THR A 377 5.50 -1.87 18.26
C THR A 377 5.68 -3.00 17.27
N GLU A 378 4.63 -3.29 16.50
CA GLU A 378 4.52 -4.46 15.63
C GLU A 378 4.16 -4.07 14.19
N GLY A 379 4.34 -2.80 13.83
CA GLY A 379 4.19 -2.32 12.45
C GLY A 379 5.11 -3.09 11.52
N LEU A 380 4.63 -3.38 10.32
CA LEU A 380 5.36 -4.17 9.34
C LEU A 380 6.10 -3.26 8.38
N ALA A 381 7.35 -3.57 8.07
CA ALA A 381 8.15 -2.74 7.19
C ALA A 381 7.57 -2.68 5.77
N THR A 382 7.60 -1.49 5.16
CA THR A 382 7.25 -1.23 3.76
C THR A 382 8.42 -0.56 3.04
N VAL A 383 8.43 -0.62 1.71
CA VAL A 383 9.35 0.18 0.88
C VAL A 383 8.80 1.58 0.59
N TYR A 384 7.56 1.84 0.97
CA TYR A 384 6.85 3.09 0.74
C TYR A 384 7.07 4.06 1.88
N ASP A 385 8.04 4.96 1.70
CA ASP A 385 8.53 5.87 2.72
C ASP A 385 8.12 7.34 2.50
N TYR A 386 8.67 8.25 3.32
CA TYR A 386 8.34 9.68 3.32
C TYR A 386 8.21 10.33 1.91
N PRO A 387 9.10 10.11 0.91
CA PRO A 387 8.94 10.56 -0.48
C PRO A 387 7.62 10.22 -1.19
N TYR A 388 6.95 9.13 -0.80
CA TYR A 388 5.80 8.58 -1.53
C TYR A 388 4.47 9.27 -1.27
N GLU A 389 4.41 10.16 -0.28
CA GLU A 389 3.21 10.83 0.18
C GLU A 389 3.37 12.37 0.06
N LEU A 390 2.28 13.04 -0.32
CA LEU A 390 2.17 14.50 -0.37
C LEU A 390 1.92 15.10 1.02
N THR A 391 1.09 14.43 1.83
CA THR A 391 0.73 14.87 3.18
C THR A 391 0.97 13.72 4.17
N THR A 392 1.79 13.93 5.19
CA THR A 392 1.98 12.89 6.24
C THR A 392 0.87 12.96 7.28
N THR A 393 0.69 11.90 8.07
CA THR A 393 -0.06 12.03 9.32
C THR A 393 0.65 13.00 10.28
N ILE A 394 -0.06 13.49 11.29
CA ILE A 394 0.52 14.44 12.25
C ILE A 394 1.22 13.73 13.42
N PHE A 395 2.10 14.44 14.10
CA PHE A 395 2.74 13.95 15.32
C PHE A 395 1.72 13.60 16.42
N PRO A 396 2.10 12.74 17.37
CA PRO A 396 1.21 12.34 18.45
C PRO A 396 0.80 13.57 19.27
N ASN A 397 -0.49 13.73 19.49
CA ASN A 397 -1.06 14.89 20.17
C ASN A 397 -2.30 14.49 20.99
N TYR A 398 -3.28 15.37 21.20
CA TYR A 398 -4.52 15.00 21.89
C TYR A 398 -5.41 14.08 21.04
N TYR A 399 -5.43 14.33 19.73
CA TYR A 399 -6.25 13.64 18.73
C TYR A 399 -5.54 12.37 18.22
N SER A 400 -4.25 12.45 17.96
CA SER A 400 -3.50 11.35 17.32
C SER A 400 -2.60 10.61 18.31
N ARG A 401 -2.72 9.27 18.39
CA ARG A 401 -1.88 8.45 19.29
C ARG A 401 -0.50 8.16 18.74
N HIS A 402 -0.40 7.95 17.44
CA HIS A 402 0.84 7.68 16.72
C HIS A 402 1.00 8.62 15.51
N GLY A 403 2.23 8.70 14.99
CA GLY A 403 2.59 9.59 13.90
C GLY A 403 3.88 10.39 14.18
N SER A 404 4.34 11.23 13.27
CA SER A 404 3.88 11.33 11.88
C SER A 404 4.38 10.15 11.05
N GLU A 405 3.57 9.69 10.11
CA GLU A 405 3.87 8.60 9.18
C GLU A 405 3.50 9.03 7.75
N PRO A 406 4.28 8.65 6.73
CA PRO A 406 5.57 7.94 6.82
C PRO A 406 6.71 8.80 7.42
N ASP A 407 7.70 8.20 8.10
CA ASP A 407 8.91 8.78 8.72
C ASP A 407 10.24 8.27 8.08
N THR A 408 11.22 9.17 7.91
CA THR A 408 12.51 8.88 7.24
C THR A 408 13.54 8.15 8.11
N ALA A 409 13.35 8.05 9.42
CA ALA A 409 14.43 7.70 10.35
C ALA A 409 14.50 6.21 10.77
N SER A 410 13.38 5.48 10.72
CA SER A 410 13.28 4.10 11.25
C SER A 410 12.98 3.02 10.21
N GLY A 411 12.86 3.40 8.92
CA GLY A 411 12.22 2.55 7.92
C GLY A 411 10.70 2.58 8.13
N ASP A 412 9.98 2.83 7.04
CA ASP A 412 8.55 3.06 7.13
C ASP A 412 7.75 1.78 7.32
N THR A 413 6.59 1.91 7.95
CA THR A 413 5.74 0.77 8.31
C THR A 413 4.33 0.87 7.71
N PHE A 414 3.62 -0.25 7.77
CA PHE A 414 2.18 -0.34 7.59
C PHE A 414 1.59 -1.19 8.72
N ASP A 415 0.35 -0.91 9.09
CA ASP A 415 -0.34 -1.61 10.17
C ASP A 415 -1.29 -2.68 9.61
N VAL A 416 -1.51 -3.78 10.33
CA VAL A 416 -2.39 -4.88 9.88
C VAL A 416 -3.27 -5.38 11.01
N ALA A 417 -4.58 -5.41 10.79
CA ALA A 417 -5.49 -6.19 11.60
C ALA A 417 -5.69 -7.57 10.96
N GLN A 418 -5.35 -8.65 11.68
CA GLN A 418 -5.61 -10.03 11.28
C GLN A 418 -6.74 -10.62 12.10
N ILE A 419 -7.72 -11.22 11.43
CA ILE A 419 -8.92 -11.82 12.04
C ILE A 419 -8.95 -13.31 11.72
N ILE A 420 -9.00 -14.17 12.74
CA ILE A 420 -9.10 -15.63 12.57
C ILE A 420 -10.49 -16.11 12.98
N GLY A 421 -11.23 -16.71 12.06
CA GLY A 421 -12.58 -17.21 12.32
C GLY A 421 -12.58 -18.43 13.23
N SER A 422 -13.32 -18.37 14.34
CA SER A 422 -13.53 -19.52 15.22
C SER A 422 -14.59 -20.46 14.67
N GLU A 423 -14.26 -21.75 14.59
CA GLU A 423 -15.20 -22.82 14.22
C GLU A 423 -15.85 -23.49 15.46
N GLY A 424 -15.63 -22.92 16.64
CA GLY A 424 -16.12 -23.41 17.92
C GLY A 424 -15.06 -24.13 18.76
N VAL A 425 -15.39 -24.38 20.03
CA VAL A 425 -14.46 -24.99 20.99
C VAL A 425 -14.03 -26.39 20.51
N GLY A 426 -12.72 -26.59 20.33
CA GLY A 426 -12.15 -27.87 19.92
C GLY A 426 -12.06 -28.07 18.40
N ALA A 427 -12.51 -27.11 17.59
CA ALA A 427 -12.39 -27.15 16.13
C ALA A 427 -11.24 -26.26 15.66
N ALA A 428 -10.49 -26.73 14.66
CA ALA A 428 -9.47 -25.91 14.02
C ALA A 428 -10.13 -24.73 13.27
N PRO A 429 -9.56 -23.51 13.34
CA PRO A 429 -9.98 -22.41 12.50
C PRO A 429 -9.79 -22.78 11.02
N LYS A 430 -10.53 -22.09 10.15
CA LYS A 430 -10.52 -22.37 8.71
C LYS A 430 -10.12 -21.17 7.86
N TYR A 431 -10.51 -19.98 8.28
CA TYR A 431 -10.38 -18.78 7.48
C TYR A 431 -9.70 -17.68 8.27
N VAL A 432 -8.89 -16.89 7.57
CA VAL A 432 -8.22 -15.70 8.07
C VAL A 432 -8.54 -14.52 7.16
N GLY A 433 -9.04 -13.44 7.76
CA GLY A 433 -9.26 -12.16 7.10
C GLY A 433 -8.22 -11.15 7.54
N PHE A 434 -7.96 -10.15 6.72
CA PHE A 434 -7.07 -9.05 7.09
C PHE A 434 -7.48 -7.71 6.51
N ALA A 435 -7.11 -6.64 7.22
CA ALA A 435 -7.11 -5.27 6.74
C ALA A 435 -5.74 -4.64 7.04
N ALA A 436 -5.02 -4.24 6.01
CA ALA A 436 -3.72 -3.58 6.11
C ALA A 436 -3.83 -2.11 5.73
N TYR A 437 -3.14 -1.22 6.46
CA TYR A 437 -3.29 0.23 6.39
C TYR A 437 -1.94 0.90 6.15
N TRP A 438 -1.87 1.74 5.12
CA TRP A 438 -0.69 2.58 4.85
C TRP A 438 -1.13 4.01 4.48
N PRO A 439 -0.43 5.06 4.95
CA PRO A 439 0.64 5.03 5.96
C PRO A 439 0.16 4.41 7.28
N SER A 440 1.08 4.07 8.19
CA SER A 440 0.69 3.56 9.52
C SER A 440 -0.28 4.51 10.23
N LEU A 441 -1.18 3.92 11.00
CA LEU A 441 -2.37 4.61 11.50
C LEU A 441 -1.99 5.61 12.61
N SER A 442 -2.75 6.69 12.68
CA SER A 442 -2.70 7.59 13.84
C SER A 442 -3.37 6.95 15.05
N ASP A 443 -4.50 6.28 14.82
CA ASP A 443 -5.36 5.69 15.86
C ASP A 443 -6.04 4.42 15.34
N TRP A 444 -6.30 3.45 16.23
CA TRP A 444 -6.80 2.12 15.85
C TRP A 444 -7.62 1.49 16.98
N SER A 445 -8.49 0.52 16.66
CA SER A 445 -9.22 -0.27 17.65
C SER A 445 -9.79 -1.55 17.03
N VAL A 446 -9.71 -2.69 17.71
CA VAL A 446 -10.34 -3.97 17.28
C VAL A 446 -11.76 -4.22 17.83
N ASP A 447 -12.26 -3.40 18.75
CA ASP A 447 -13.58 -3.59 19.38
C ASP A 447 -14.36 -2.28 19.55
N SER A 448 -14.43 -1.50 18.48
CA SER A 448 -14.94 -0.13 18.57
C SER A 448 -16.43 -0.05 18.94
N GLN A 449 -17.23 -1.05 18.58
CA GLN A 449 -18.66 -1.07 18.89
C GLN A 449 -18.92 -1.17 20.39
N ARG A 450 -18.32 -2.14 21.09
CA ARG A 450 -18.54 -2.32 22.54
C ARG A 450 -17.91 -1.19 23.35
N MET A 451 -16.87 -0.58 22.81
CA MET A 451 -16.25 0.62 23.38
C MET A 451 -17.00 1.91 23.06
N SER A 452 -18.10 1.83 22.29
CA SER A 452 -18.91 2.98 21.91
C SER A 452 -18.10 4.05 21.16
N GLN A 453 -17.19 3.61 20.29
CA GLN A 453 -16.30 4.43 19.47
C GLN A 453 -16.72 4.48 17.99
N TRP A 454 -17.57 3.55 17.54
CA TRP A 454 -17.97 3.40 16.13
C TRP A 454 -18.54 4.67 15.48
N TRP A 455 -19.15 5.58 16.24
CA TRP A 455 -19.83 6.81 15.75
C TRP A 455 -18.96 8.07 15.83
N LYS A 456 -17.70 7.99 16.27
CA LYS A 456 -16.83 9.17 16.48
C LYS A 456 -15.39 8.92 16.07
N SER A 457 -14.67 10.00 15.77
CA SER A 457 -13.21 10.01 15.67
C SER A 457 -12.58 9.59 16.99
N LEU A 458 -11.42 8.97 16.91
CA LEU A 458 -10.63 8.59 18.08
C LEU A 458 -9.82 9.80 18.58
N THR A 459 -9.42 9.69 19.83
CA THR A 459 -8.50 10.61 20.50
C THR A 459 -7.55 9.77 21.34
N THR A 460 -6.40 10.31 21.74
CA THR A 460 -5.46 9.58 22.60
C THR A 460 -6.01 9.11 23.95
N GLU A 461 -7.12 9.70 24.42
CA GLU A 461 -7.82 9.29 25.63
C GLU A 461 -8.73 8.06 25.41
N ASP A 462 -9.07 7.77 24.16
CA ASP A 462 -9.85 6.61 23.77
C ASP A 462 -9.03 5.32 23.83
N ALA A 463 -9.72 4.19 23.95
CA ALA A 463 -9.07 2.90 23.94
C ALA A 463 -8.62 2.52 22.53
N HIS A 464 -7.38 2.05 22.42
CA HIS A 464 -6.78 1.56 21.19
C HIS A 464 -6.38 0.11 21.36
N THR A 465 -7.39 -0.75 21.44
CA THR A 465 -7.18 -2.17 21.69
C THR A 465 -6.61 -2.82 20.44
N ILE A 466 -5.52 -3.57 20.58
CA ILE A 466 -4.93 -4.41 19.52
C ILE A 466 -5.43 -5.85 19.59
N ASP A 467 -5.80 -6.30 20.79
CA ASP A 467 -6.27 -7.64 21.10
C ASP A 467 -7.33 -7.56 22.21
N ARG A 468 -7.87 -8.71 22.62
CA ARG A 468 -8.68 -8.78 23.83
C ARG A 468 -8.49 -10.03 24.68
N PRO A 469 -8.63 -9.90 26.02
CA PRO A 469 -8.57 -11.03 26.92
C PRO A 469 -9.77 -11.99 26.81
N ASP A 470 -10.92 -11.54 26.32
CA ASP A 470 -12.16 -12.34 26.24
C ASP A 470 -12.35 -13.07 24.90
N GLU A 471 -11.26 -13.43 24.23
CA GLU A 471 -11.27 -14.15 22.96
C GLU A 471 -11.64 -15.65 23.07
N PRO A 472 -12.25 -16.23 22.00
CA PRO A 472 -12.72 -15.56 20.79
C PRO A 472 -14.02 -14.80 21.07
N PHE A 473 -14.07 -13.54 20.65
CA PHE A 473 -15.23 -12.69 20.87
C PHE A 473 -16.05 -12.54 19.59
N LYS A 474 -17.35 -12.28 19.77
CA LYS A 474 -18.30 -12.17 18.68
C LYS A 474 -18.09 -10.87 17.88
N SER A 475 -17.83 -11.01 16.59
CA SER A 475 -17.82 -9.97 15.57
C SER A 475 -16.93 -8.77 15.91
N PRO A 476 -15.59 -8.89 15.76
CA PRO A 476 -14.66 -7.77 15.92
C PRO A 476 -15.04 -6.59 15.04
N ASN A 477 -14.98 -5.38 15.59
CA ASN A 477 -15.30 -4.16 14.84
C ASN A 477 -14.07 -3.24 14.83
N LEU A 478 -13.44 -3.18 13.66
CA LEU A 478 -12.20 -2.48 13.44
C LEU A 478 -12.43 -0.99 13.17
N ILE A 479 -11.54 -0.17 13.72
CA ILE A 479 -11.26 1.19 13.28
C ILE A 479 -9.77 1.25 12.94
N GLY A 480 -9.46 1.80 11.76
CA GLY A 480 -8.15 2.37 11.48
C GLY A 480 -8.34 3.82 11.03
N GLU A 481 -7.72 4.76 11.72
CA GLU A 481 -7.89 6.21 11.56
C GLU A 481 -6.55 6.91 11.26
N TRP A 482 -6.60 7.85 10.31
CA TRP A 482 -5.52 8.77 9.96
C TRP A 482 -5.91 10.18 10.34
N ASP A 483 -4.98 10.87 11.00
CA ASP A 483 -5.09 12.27 11.35
C ASP A 483 -4.07 13.10 10.55
N PHE A 484 -4.55 14.05 9.75
CA PHE A 484 -3.72 14.86 8.86
C PHE A 484 -4.26 16.27 8.65
N MET A 485 -3.45 17.11 8.01
CA MET A 485 -3.82 18.50 7.70
C MET A 485 -3.81 18.72 6.20
N LEU A 486 -4.81 19.45 5.69
CA LEU A 486 -4.85 19.90 4.29
C LEU A 486 -4.80 21.42 4.17
N SER A 487 -4.15 21.91 3.12
CA SER A 487 -3.91 23.33 2.85
C SER A 487 -4.07 23.67 1.37
N ASP A 488 -4.30 24.95 1.03
CA ASP A 488 -4.26 25.41 -0.36
C ASP A 488 -2.84 25.63 -0.92
N SER A 489 -1.82 25.44 -0.08
CA SER A 489 -0.41 25.48 -0.46
C SER A 489 0.39 24.40 0.25
N ALA A 490 1.31 23.77 -0.47
CA ALA A 490 2.28 22.83 0.10
C ALA A 490 3.26 23.53 1.05
N PHE A 491 3.47 22.95 2.24
CA PHE A 491 4.53 23.36 3.15
C PHE A 491 4.89 22.22 4.10
N THR A 492 5.97 22.44 4.86
CA THR A 492 6.48 21.46 5.82
C THR A 492 6.55 22.10 7.21
N ILE A 493 6.17 21.34 8.24
CA ILE A 493 6.24 21.77 9.64
C ILE A 493 7.41 21.05 10.31
N SER A 494 8.38 21.82 10.81
CA SER A 494 9.53 21.32 11.58
C SER A 494 9.62 22.02 12.94
N TYR A 495 10.05 21.30 13.98
CA TYR A 495 10.27 21.89 15.31
C TYR A 495 11.71 22.40 15.49
N PRO A 496 11.92 23.53 16.19
CA PRO A 496 13.27 24.02 16.51
C PRO A 496 14.13 23.06 17.35
N TRP A 497 13.50 22.09 18.04
CA TRP A 497 14.15 21.09 18.89
C TRP A 497 13.93 19.65 18.39
N GLN A 498 13.49 19.49 17.14
CA GLN A 498 13.23 18.19 16.54
C GLN A 498 14.50 17.33 16.62
N PRO A 499 14.43 16.11 17.17
CA PRO A 499 15.53 15.17 17.06
C PRO A 499 15.84 14.94 15.57
N ASP A 500 17.11 14.76 15.22
CA ASP A 500 17.52 14.44 13.83
C ASP A 500 16.87 13.14 13.29
N SER A 501 16.22 12.37 14.16
CA SER A 501 15.54 11.11 13.90
C SER A 501 14.01 11.21 13.75
N MET A 502 13.46 12.38 13.47
CA MET A 502 12.02 12.53 13.17
C MET A 502 11.87 13.31 11.87
N ALA A 503 11.10 12.82 10.91
CA ALA A 503 10.77 13.53 9.69
C ALA A 503 9.87 14.75 9.99
N PRO A 504 10.01 15.86 9.24
CA PRO A 504 9.05 16.96 9.27
C PRO A 504 7.65 16.53 8.78
N ILE A 505 6.57 17.18 9.26
CA ILE A 505 5.22 16.91 8.71
C ILE A 505 5.09 17.58 7.34
N LYS A 506 4.60 16.84 6.33
CA LYS A 506 4.17 17.44 5.06
C LYS A 506 2.69 17.79 5.09
N VAL A 507 2.34 18.95 4.56
CA VAL A 507 0.97 19.43 4.41
C VAL A 507 0.77 19.90 2.98
N ASP A 508 -0.21 19.34 2.28
CA ASP A 508 -0.59 19.76 0.93
C ASP A 508 -2.13 19.72 0.73
N LYS A 509 -2.61 19.77 -0.51
CA LYS A 509 -4.03 19.76 -0.89
C LYS A 509 -4.66 18.38 -0.85
N GLN A 510 -3.85 17.34 -0.74
CA GLN A 510 -4.28 15.96 -0.83
C GLN A 510 -3.53 15.10 0.19
N PHE A 511 -4.25 14.13 0.75
CA PHE A 511 -3.74 13.02 1.53
C PHE A 511 -4.27 11.73 0.92
N ARG A 512 -3.47 10.67 0.93
CA ARG A 512 -3.88 9.32 0.56
C ARG A 512 -3.77 8.35 1.74
N GLY A 513 -4.90 7.74 2.06
CA GLY A 513 -4.92 6.50 2.84
C GLY A 513 -5.09 5.30 1.92
N VAL A 514 -4.31 4.24 2.12
CA VAL A 514 -4.45 2.96 1.40
C VAL A 514 -4.89 1.87 2.36
N THR A 515 -5.83 1.04 1.90
CA THR A 515 -6.23 -0.15 2.66
C THR A 515 -6.36 -1.36 1.77
N THR A 516 -5.66 -2.41 2.13
CA THR A 516 -5.74 -3.72 1.47
C THR A 516 -6.56 -4.66 2.35
N TYR A 517 -7.67 -5.14 1.81
CA TYR A 517 -8.53 -6.13 2.44
C TYR A 517 -8.35 -7.48 1.78
N GLY A 518 -8.37 -8.56 2.55
CA GLY A 518 -8.36 -9.91 1.98
C GLY A 518 -8.92 -10.97 2.89
N LEU A 519 -9.18 -12.14 2.30
CA LEU A 519 -9.73 -13.30 2.99
C LEU A 519 -9.19 -14.58 2.36
N THR A 520 -8.66 -15.47 3.20
CA THR A 520 -8.09 -16.74 2.75
C THR A 520 -8.29 -17.90 3.74
N ASP A 521 -7.92 -19.12 3.34
CA ASP A 521 -7.80 -20.29 4.21
C ASP A 521 -6.61 -20.09 5.19
N ILE A 522 -6.64 -20.70 6.38
CA ILE A 522 -5.52 -20.61 7.33
C ILE A 522 -4.36 -21.54 6.93
N HIS A 523 -3.13 -21.03 6.93
CA HIS A 523 -1.92 -21.75 6.49
C HIS A 523 -0.87 -21.93 7.58
N ASN A 524 -0.94 -21.19 8.70
CA ASN A 524 0.02 -21.30 9.81
C ASN A 524 -0.48 -22.26 10.91
N ASN A 525 -0.50 -23.56 10.62
CA ASN A 525 -0.87 -24.60 11.59
C ASN A 525 0.35 -25.26 12.26
N ALA A 526 1.33 -24.46 12.72
CA ALA A 526 2.40 -25.00 13.54
C ALA A 526 1.83 -25.50 14.89
N VAL A 527 1.49 -26.79 14.92
CA VAL A 527 1.16 -27.64 16.07
C VAL A 527 -0.16 -27.31 16.77
N LEU A 528 -1.28 -27.66 16.12
CA LEU A 528 -2.56 -27.91 16.81
C LEU A 528 -2.73 -29.42 17.05
N ASP A 529 -1.90 -30.02 17.92
CA ASP A 529 -2.30 -31.27 18.55
C ASP A 529 -3.51 -30.98 19.45
N SER A 530 -4.64 -31.55 19.04
CA SER A 530 -5.96 -31.61 19.68
C SER A 530 -5.99 -31.97 21.18
N SER A 531 -4.85 -32.24 21.82
CA SER A 531 -4.74 -32.55 23.25
C SER A 531 -4.42 -31.34 24.16
N ASP A 532 -4.03 -30.20 23.59
CA ASP A 532 -3.65 -28.99 24.35
C ASP A 532 -4.45 -27.73 23.97
N PHE A 533 -5.79 -27.88 23.86
CA PHE A 533 -6.73 -26.75 23.85
C PHE A 533 -6.69 -25.99 25.19
N GLN A 534 -5.63 -25.21 25.40
CA GLN A 534 -5.62 -24.05 26.25
C GLN A 534 -5.08 -22.89 25.40
N TYR A 535 -5.99 -22.11 24.82
CA TYR A 535 -5.72 -20.70 24.53
C TYR A 535 -5.34 -20.06 25.86
N LYS A 536 -4.04 -20.04 26.17
CA LYS A 536 -3.51 -19.48 27.39
C LYS A 536 -3.33 -18.00 27.16
N TRP A 537 -4.29 -17.24 27.69
CA TRP A 537 -4.10 -15.94 28.31
C TRP A 537 -2.62 -15.61 28.55
N CYS A 538 -2.15 -14.50 27.98
CA CYS A 538 -0.95 -13.80 28.43
C CYS A 538 -1.18 -13.23 29.85
N ASN A 539 -1.28 -14.12 30.82
CA ASN A 539 -1.03 -13.79 32.21
C ASN A 539 0.45 -14.02 32.45
N PHE A 540 1.18 -12.94 32.74
CA PHE A 540 2.54 -12.99 33.24
C PHE A 540 2.54 -13.60 34.66
N SER A 541 2.32 -14.91 34.77
CA SER A 541 2.60 -15.64 36.00
C SER A 541 4.08 -15.97 36.03
N PHE A 542 4.83 -15.20 36.82
CA PHE A 542 6.16 -15.58 37.31
C PHE A 542 6.08 -16.97 37.97
N THR A 543 6.27 -18.02 37.18
CA THR A 543 6.45 -19.38 37.67
C THR A 543 7.53 -20.06 36.86
N GLY A 544 8.77 -19.69 37.17
CA GLY A 544 9.96 -20.24 36.54
C GLY A 544 11.26 -20.01 37.31
N ILE A 545 11.21 -19.73 38.62
CA ILE A 545 12.40 -19.87 39.48
C ILE A 545 12.01 -20.76 40.66
N LYS A 546 12.04 -22.08 40.44
CA LYS A 546 12.06 -23.04 41.56
C LYS A 546 12.91 -24.30 41.36
N ASP A 547 13.58 -24.48 40.22
CA ASP A 547 14.41 -25.69 39.98
C ASP A 547 15.91 -25.41 39.83
N LEU A 548 16.41 -24.28 40.33
CA LEU A 548 17.84 -24.14 40.63
C LEU A 548 18.01 -24.21 42.14
N GLY A 549 18.30 -25.41 42.62
CA GLY A 549 18.54 -25.76 44.02
C GLY A 549 19.74 -25.03 44.63
N LEU A 550 19.63 -23.72 44.80
CA LEU A 550 20.57 -22.88 45.52
C LEU A 550 19.88 -22.40 46.81
N GLU A 551 20.36 -22.92 47.94
CA GLU A 551 19.93 -22.44 49.25
C GLU A 551 20.29 -20.95 49.44
N PRO A 552 19.53 -20.19 50.24
CA PRO A 552 19.77 -18.77 50.43
C PRO A 552 21.07 -18.56 51.19
N LEU A 553 22.01 -17.80 50.60
CA LEU A 553 23.06 -17.17 51.39
C LEU A 553 22.38 -16.17 52.31
N GLY A 554 22.39 -16.48 53.60
CA GLY A 554 21.80 -15.66 54.64
C GLY A 554 22.57 -14.35 54.80
N ASP A 555 21.98 -13.24 54.34
CA ASP A 555 22.34 -11.90 54.84
C ASP A 555 21.17 -10.89 54.85
N GLY A 556 19.93 -11.33 55.07
CA GLY A 556 18.88 -10.57 55.78
C GLY A 556 18.71 -9.07 55.48
N ARG A 557 18.79 -8.62 54.23
CA ARG A 557 18.50 -7.22 53.85
C ARG A 557 17.21 -7.11 53.02
N PRO A 558 16.30 -6.15 53.31
CA PRO A 558 15.04 -5.98 52.59
C PRO A 558 15.19 -5.20 51.27
N TRP A 559 14.26 -5.50 50.35
CA TRP A 559 14.17 -5.13 48.92
C TRP A 559 14.07 -3.62 48.56
N SER A 560 14.44 -2.68 49.43
CA SER A 560 14.15 -1.25 49.24
C SER A 560 15.35 -0.32 48.97
N GLU A 561 16.51 -0.84 48.57
CA GLU A 561 17.73 -0.02 48.35
C GLU A 561 18.45 -0.28 47.01
N ILE A 562 17.71 -0.41 45.90
CA ILE A 562 18.28 -0.39 44.53
C ILE A 562 17.47 0.58 43.66
N TRP A 563 17.50 1.87 44.00
CA TRP A 563 16.97 2.95 43.15
C TRP A 563 17.82 4.21 43.31
N GLY A 564 19.01 4.23 42.73
CA GLY A 564 19.79 5.45 42.70
C GLY A 564 21.19 5.31 42.10
N VAL A 565 21.29 5.08 40.80
CA VAL A 565 22.37 5.61 39.93
C VAL A 565 21.86 5.62 38.48
N VAL A 566 21.11 6.64 38.07
CA VAL A 566 20.99 7.03 36.66
C VAL A 566 21.07 8.54 36.62
N GLU A 567 22.27 9.07 36.45
CA GLU A 567 22.49 10.45 35.98
C GLU A 567 23.92 10.57 35.45
N ARG A 568 24.04 11.11 34.23
CA ARG A 568 25.22 11.40 33.39
C ARG A 568 25.74 10.28 32.50
N MET A 569 25.38 10.35 31.22
CA MET A 569 26.36 10.46 30.13
C MET A 569 25.85 11.48 29.08
N GLU A 570 26.74 12.39 28.68
CA GLU A 570 26.54 13.46 27.70
C GLU A 570 26.57 12.93 26.24
N PRO A 571 26.03 13.68 25.26
CA PRO A 571 25.93 13.25 23.87
C PRO A 571 27.25 13.41 23.11
N TYR A 572 27.60 12.44 22.25
CA TYR A 572 28.67 12.61 21.25
C TYR A 572 28.08 13.01 19.88
N PRO A 573 28.76 13.85 19.08
CA PRO A 573 28.25 14.43 17.83
C PRO A 573 28.51 13.57 16.57
N PRO A 574 27.86 13.89 15.43
CA PRO A 574 27.87 13.09 14.20
C PRO A 574 29.22 13.15 13.47
N ARG A 575 29.63 12.05 12.83
CA ARG A 575 30.85 11.98 12.02
C ARG A 575 30.55 11.83 10.53
N TYR A 576 30.97 12.86 9.81
CA TYR A 576 31.25 12.90 8.37
C TYR A 576 32.26 11.83 7.93
N PHE A 577 32.10 11.38 6.67
CA PHE A 577 33.01 10.55 5.87
C PHE A 577 34.45 11.10 5.76
N ILE A 578 35.47 10.22 5.86
CA ILE A 578 36.81 10.31 5.23
C ILE A 578 37.32 8.86 4.94
N PRO A 579 38.05 8.60 3.83
CA PRO A 579 38.18 7.27 3.21
C PRO A 579 39.34 6.41 3.74
N TYR A 580 39.29 5.14 3.31
CA TYR A 580 40.26 4.04 3.35
C TYR A 580 41.74 4.41 3.60
N GLU A 581 42.36 3.82 4.63
CA GLU A 581 43.72 3.22 4.64
C GLU A 581 44.13 2.77 6.07
N ASP A 582 44.59 1.51 6.17
CA ASP A 582 45.53 0.89 7.13
C ASP A 582 45.45 1.16 8.66
N TYR A 583 45.40 0.06 9.44
CA TYR A 583 46.36 -0.33 10.50
C TYR A 583 45.78 -0.80 11.86
N TYR A 584 46.02 -2.09 12.15
CA TYR A 584 46.23 -2.76 13.46
C TYR A 584 45.28 -2.54 14.64
N TRP A 585 44.60 -3.63 15.03
CA TRP A 585 43.95 -3.85 16.31
C TRP A 585 44.97 -4.20 17.42
N PRO A 586 44.91 -3.60 18.62
CA PRO A 586 45.39 -4.23 19.83
C PRO A 586 44.21 -4.70 20.70
N ASN A 587 44.19 -6.01 20.94
CA ASN A 587 43.32 -6.74 21.86
C ASN A 587 43.17 -6.07 23.23
N THR A 588 41.93 -5.89 23.69
CA THR A 588 41.57 -5.98 25.12
C THR A 588 40.21 -6.66 25.29
N PRO A 589 40.09 -7.68 26.16
CA PRO A 589 38.86 -8.40 26.42
C PRO A 589 38.08 -7.68 27.53
N ASP A 590 36.85 -7.25 27.27
CA ASP A 590 35.93 -6.90 28.36
C ASP A 590 34.48 -7.28 28.04
N ASN A 591 33.96 -8.03 29.00
CA ASN A 591 32.75 -8.83 29.01
C ASN A 591 31.52 -7.93 29.25
N ARG A 592 30.84 -7.49 28.18
CA ARG A 592 29.53 -6.84 28.24
C ARG A 592 28.55 -7.55 27.31
N SER A 593 27.84 -8.53 27.85
CA SER A 593 26.59 -9.04 27.29
C SER A 593 25.52 -7.94 27.41
N ILE A 594 25.36 -7.18 26.34
CA ILE A 594 24.22 -6.29 26.11
C ILE A 594 23.18 -7.16 25.39
N PRO A 595 21.92 -7.26 25.85
CA PRO A 595 20.87 -7.91 25.06
C PRO A 595 20.62 -7.02 23.84
N TRP A 596 21.12 -7.45 22.69
CA TRP A 596 20.73 -6.94 21.39
C TRP A 596 19.27 -7.34 21.17
N VAL A 597 18.34 -6.41 21.34
CA VAL A 597 17.08 -6.44 20.60
C VAL A 597 17.43 -5.82 19.26
N GLY A 598 17.70 -6.68 18.28
CA GLY A 598 18.15 -6.26 16.95
C GLY A 598 17.04 -5.51 16.24
N ARG A 599 17.07 -4.17 16.32
CA ARG A 599 16.75 -3.35 15.16
C ARG A 599 17.94 -3.45 14.21
N GLY A 600 17.98 -4.53 13.44
CA GLY A 600 18.76 -4.56 12.22
C GLY A 600 17.94 -3.86 11.15
N PHE A 601 18.52 -2.89 10.47
CA PHE A 601 18.11 -2.60 9.10
C PHE A 601 18.30 -3.91 8.34
N ASP A 602 17.26 -4.73 8.23
CA ASP A 602 17.29 -5.92 7.39
C ASP A 602 16.90 -5.45 5.99
N ASP A 603 17.91 -4.97 5.27
CA ASP A 603 17.90 -4.78 3.82
C ASP A 603 17.83 -6.13 3.08
N ASN A 604 17.88 -7.24 3.81
CA ASN A 604 17.70 -8.57 3.27
C ASN A 604 16.28 -9.07 3.54
N PHE A 605 15.70 -9.61 2.47
CA PHE A 605 14.39 -10.24 2.26
C PHE A 605 14.01 -11.38 3.22
N ASN A 606 14.42 -11.34 4.48
CA ASN A 606 13.95 -12.27 5.47
C ASN A 606 12.52 -11.86 5.84
N GLY A 607 11.60 -12.80 5.66
CA GLY A 607 10.38 -12.81 6.45
C GLY A 607 10.72 -12.75 7.95
N PRO A 608 9.72 -12.62 8.84
CA PRO A 608 9.97 -12.70 10.26
C PRO A 608 10.82 -13.95 10.56
N SER A 609 12.02 -13.74 11.10
CA SER A 609 13.00 -14.80 11.38
C SER A 609 12.34 -16.01 12.07
N PRO A 610 12.57 -17.26 11.64
CA PRO A 610 12.03 -18.44 12.31
C PRO A 610 12.74 -18.80 13.63
N TRP A 611 13.67 -17.96 14.13
CA TRP A 611 14.52 -18.36 15.25
C TRP A 611 13.82 -18.28 16.62
N VAL A 612 13.42 -19.49 17.03
CA VAL A 612 12.88 -19.93 18.31
C VAL A 612 11.41 -19.57 18.49
N PRO A 613 10.47 -20.52 18.26
CA PRO A 613 9.11 -20.37 18.75
C PRO A 613 9.17 -20.27 20.28
N ASN A 614 9.19 -19.05 20.81
CA ASN A 614 8.49 -18.79 22.03
C ASN A 614 7.02 -19.02 21.66
N TYR A 615 6.44 -20.11 22.16
CA TYR A 615 5.07 -20.56 21.88
C TYR A 615 3.96 -19.58 22.37
N ASN A 616 4.25 -18.27 22.46
CA ASN A 616 3.40 -17.23 23.06
C ASN A 616 3.36 -15.90 22.26
N GLU A 617 3.77 -15.85 20.99
CA GLU A 617 3.80 -14.60 20.19
C GLU A 617 2.74 -14.61 19.07
N ASN A 618 2.20 -13.44 18.72
CA ASN A 618 1.24 -13.27 17.62
C ASN A 618 1.98 -13.35 16.28
N ILE A 619 1.48 -14.18 15.35
CA ILE A 619 2.13 -14.44 14.07
C ILE A 619 1.14 -14.16 12.93
N ILE A 620 1.61 -13.47 11.90
CA ILE A 620 0.86 -13.23 10.67
C ILE A 620 0.79 -14.52 9.86
N ASP A 621 -0.38 -14.83 9.32
CA ASP A 621 -0.57 -15.99 8.43
C ASP A 621 0.30 -15.88 7.17
N ASN A 622 0.92 -16.98 6.74
CA ASN A 622 1.89 -16.96 5.65
C ASN A 622 1.31 -16.46 4.33
N GLU A 623 0.04 -16.76 4.04
CA GLU A 623 -0.60 -16.29 2.82
C GLU A 623 -1.01 -14.82 2.91
N VAL A 624 -1.38 -14.37 4.11
CA VAL A 624 -1.60 -12.94 4.38
C VAL A 624 -0.29 -12.17 4.15
N ALA A 625 0.82 -12.66 4.71
CA ALA A 625 2.15 -12.07 4.48
C ALA A 625 2.54 -12.08 2.99
N TYR A 626 2.24 -13.17 2.26
CA TYR A 626 2.48 -13.28 0.81
C TYR A 626 1.81 -12.13 0.04
N GLN A 627 0.52 -11.89 0.28
CA GLN A 627 -0.25 -10.84 -0.39
C GLN A 627 0.25 -9.44 0.00
N LEU A 628 0.50 -9.24 1.29
CA LEU A 628 0.99 -7.95 1.78
C LEU A 628 2.39 -7.61 1.28
N TYR A 629 3.30 -8.58 1.16
CA TYR A 629 4.62 -8.33 0.59
C TYR A 629 4.56 -8.07 -0.91
N GLU A 630 3.63 -8.70 -1.63
CA GLU A 630 3.39 -8.30 -3.01
C GLU A 630 3.02 -6.83 -3.14
N LYS A 631 2.20 -6.33 -2.21
CA LYS A 631 1.76 -4.94 -2.21
C LYS A 631 2.82 -3.99 -1.68
N PHE A 632 3.29 -4.17 -0.45
CA PHE A 632 4.14 -3.24 0.31
C PHE A 632 5.65 -3.47 0.13
N LYS A 633 6.05 -4.58 -0.52
CA LYS A 633 7.46 -4.90 -0.87
C LYS A 633 7.55 -5.53 -2.28
N PRO A 634 6.99 -4.90 -3.32
CA PRO A 634 6.79 -5.53 -4.62
C PRO A 634 8.11 -5.93 -5.30
N TRP A 635 7.99 -6.77 -6.33
CA TRP A 635 9.08 -6.93 -7.30
C TRP A 635 9.22 -5.63 -8.11
N ASP A 636 10.25 -4.85 -7.82
CA ASP A 636 10.50 -3.52 -8.39
C ASP A 636 11.54 -3.53 -9.50
N LEU A 637 11.69 -2.40 -10.19
CA LEU A 637 12.61 -2.24 -11.32
C LEU A 637 14.08 -2.40 -10.94
N GLN A 638 14.45 -2.09 -9.68
CA GLN A 638 15.77 -2.36 -9.15
C GLN A 638 16.04 -3.87 -9.14
N LYS A 639 15.15 -4.66 -8.54
CA LYS A 639 15.26 -6.14 -8.52
C LYS A 639 15.23 -6.75 -9.92
N ALA A 640 14.41 -6.20 -10.82
CA ALA A 640 14.36 -6.63 -12.22
C ALA A 640 15.69 -6.35 -12.95
N SER A 641 16.36 -5.25 -12.64
CA SER A 641 17.54 -4.79 -13.36
C SER A 641 18.84 -5.40 -12.84
N GLU A 642 18.95 -5.58 -11.52
CA GLU A 642 20.12 -6.22 -10.91
C GLU A 642 20.08 -7.74 -10.97
N LYS A 643 18.86 -8.27 -11.00
CA LYS A 643 18.52 -9.68 -11.19
C LYS A 643 19.53 -10.66 -10.56
N ALA A 644 19.28 -11.03 -9.31
CA ALA A 644 20.18 -11.94 -8.60
C ALA A 644 20.07 -13.42 -9.03
N THR A 645 18.94 -13.85 -9.61
CA THR A 645 18.62 -15.28 -9.78
C THR A 645 18.25 -15.69 -11.21
N SER A 646 18.59 -16.94 -11.55
CA SER A 646 18.24 -17.66 -12.78
C SER A 646 17.29 -18.83 -12.46
N ARG A 647 16.45 -19.25 -13.41
CA ARG A 647 15.42 -20.30 -13.22
C ARG A 647 15.62 -21.51 -14.11
N PHE A 648 15.50 -22.69 -13.50
CA PHE A 648 15.68 -23.98 -14.15
C PHE A 648 14.56 -24.96 -13.80
N VAL A 649 14.38 -25.94 -14.68
CA VAL A 649 13.49 -27.08 -14.46
C VAL A 649 14.23 -28.39 -14.71
N GLU A 650 14.08 -29.36 -13.82
CA GLU A 650 14.56 -30.72 -13.98
C GLU A 650 13.40 -31.73 -13.83
N PHE A 651 13.57 -32.90 -14.46
CA PHE A 651 12.57 -33.95 -14.48
C PHE A 651 13.17 -35.27 -13.99
N GLY A 652 12.42 -35.96 -13.14
CA GLY A 652 12.73 -37.29 -12.61
C GLY A 652 11.57 -38.26 -12.81
N LEU A 653 11.77 -39.52 -12.41
CA LEU A 653 10.75 -40.55 -12.35
C LEU A 653 10.76 -41.21 -10.98
N GLY A 654 9.59 -41.55 -10.42
CA GLY A 654 9.49 -42.37 -9.22
C GLY A 654 10.17 -43.73 -9.41
N LEU A 655 10.89 -44.22 -8.40
CA LEU A 655 11.65 -45.46 -8.47
C LEU A 655 10.78 -46.67 -8.08
N SER A 656 11.28 -47.88 -8.33
CA SER A 656 10.59 -49.10 -7.94
C SER A 656 10.97 -49.50 -6.50
N GLU A 657 10.02 -50.03 -5.72
CA GLU A 657 10.23 -50.51 -4.32
C GLU A 657 11.40 -51.52 -4.13
N ASP A 658 11.97 -52.07 -5.21
CA ASP A 658 13.03 -53.06 -5.19
C ASP A 658 14.47 -52.49 -5.13
N ASP A 659 14.65 -51.15 -5.08
CA ASP A 659 15.99 -50.55 -4.95
C ASP A 659 16.55 -50.65 -3.52
N GLU A 660 17.80 -51.09 -3.39
CA GLU A 660 18.47 -51.51 -2.13
C GLU A 660 18.69 -50.37 -1.09
N ASP A 661 18.20 -49.15 -1.35
CA ASP A 661 18.49 -47.91 -0.60
C ASP A 661 17.33 -47.49 0.33
N GLY A 662 16.93 -48.37 1.24
CA GLY A 662 16.24 -47.95 2.48
C GLY A 662 14.77 -47.48 2.37
N GLY A 663 14.15 -47.51 1.18
CA GLY A 663 12.71 -47.28 1.00
C GLY A 663 12.26 -45.82 0.85
N TYR A 664 13.16 -44.89 0.51
CA TYR A 664 12.83 -43.50 0.19
C TYR A 664 13.05 -43.23 -1.30
N ASP A 665 12.09 -42.60 -1.97
CA ASP A 665 12.30 -41.97 -3.27
C ASP A 665 13.07 -40.65 -3.11
N PHE A 666 14.01 -40.38 -4.01
CA PHE A 666 14.76 -39.12 -4.01
C PHE A 666 15.08 -38.62 -5.43
N ILE A 667 15.31 -37.31 -5.53
CA ILE A 667 15.92 -36.68 -6.72
C ILE A 667 17.24 -36.04 -6.34
N HIS A 668 18.27 -36.33 -7.13
CA HIS A 668 19.58 -35.70 -7.04
C HIS A 668 19.68 -34.55 -8.04
N LEU A 669 19.90 -33.34 -7.53
CA LEU A 669 20.25 -32.16 -8.32
C LEU A 669 21.77 -31.99 -8.32
N GLN A 670 22.41 -32.18 -9.48
CA GLN A 670 23.86 -32.04 -9.63
C GLN A 670 24.23 -30.57 -9.88
N MET A 671 25.09 -29.99 -9.04
CA MET A 671 25.40 -28.56 -9.07
C MET A 671 26.86 -28.26 -9.45
N THR A 672 27.08 -27.06 -9.96
CA THR A 672 28.43 -26.60 -10.34
C THR A 672 29.15 -26.00 -9.13
N SER A 673 28.43 -25.34 -8.21
CA SER A 673 28.89 -24.83 -6.92
C SER A 673 27.75 -24.78 -5.87
N MET A 674 28.04 -24.97 -4.57
CA MET A 674 27.04 -24.82 -3.48
C MET A 674 26.63 -23.36 -3.25
N GLU A 675 27.48 -22.41 -3.66
CA GLU A 675 27.15 -20.98 -3.74
C GLU A 675 26.10 -20.70 -4.83
N ASP A 676 25.85 -21.63 -5.77
CA ASP A 676 24.89 -21.43 -6.84
C ASP A 676 23.44 -21.63 -6.37
N PHE A 677 23.15 -22.38 -5.29
CA PHE A 677 21.78 -22.85 -4.96
C PHE A 677 21.03 -22.07 -3.87
N LEU A 678 21.61 -21.07 -3.22
CA LEU A 678 21.00 -20.52 -1.99
C LEU A 678 20.21 -19.24 -2.24
N PRO A 679 18.92 -19.22 -2.65
CA PRO A 679 18.17 -17.98 -2.57
C PRO A 679 17.96 -17.66 -1.08
N PHE A 680 18.86 -16.85 -0.54
CA PHE A 680 18.97 -16.25 0.80
C PHE A 680 19.85 -16.99 1.83
N TYR A 681 20.95 -16.32 2.20
CA TYR A 681 21.77 -16.56 3.39
C TYR A 681 21.21 -15.69 4.52
N SER A 682 21.02 -16.28 5.71
CA SER A 682 21.18 -15.53 6.97
C SER A 682 22.63 -15.74 7.43
N GLU A 683 23.37 -14.66 7.75
CA GLU A 683 24.73 -14.76 8.27
C GLU A 683 24.72 -15.38 9.68
N ALA A 684 24.79 -16.71 9.79
CA ALA A 684 25.19 -17.36 11.03
C ALA A 684 26.72 -17.21 11.21
N TYR A 685 27.15 -16.11 11.83
CA TYR A 685 28.54 -15.95 12.26
C TYR A 685 28.90 -17.02 13.31
N TRP A 686 29.81 -17.92 12.95
CA TRP A 686 30.49 -18.76 13.94
C TRP A 686 31.69 -18.02 14.53
N TYR A 687 31.75 -17.95 15.86
CA TYR A 687 33.03 -17.87 16.56
C TYR A 687 33.68 -19.25 16.51
N ASP A 688 34.87 -19.30 15.93
CA ASP A 688 35.74 -20.48 15.85
C ASP A 688 36.28 -20.77 17.26
N ASP A 689 35.64 -21.69 17.97
CA ASP A 689 36.24 -22.32 19.15
C ASP A 689 36.97 -23.60 18.69
N ASP A 690 38.26 -23.61 19.04
CA ASP A 690 39.39 -24.43 18.61
C ASP A 690 39.27 -25.96 18.91
N ASP A 691 38.11 -26.56 18.66
CA ASP A 691 37.84 -27.96 19.00
C ASP A 691 36.92 -28.70 18.00
N GLY A 692 37.33 -28.73 16.73
CA GLY A 692 37.37 -29.97 15.93
C GLY A 692 36.13 -30.86 15.88
N VAL A 693 34.93 -30.28 15.84
CA VAL A 693 33.67 -30.96 15.49
C VAL A 693 32.94 -30.09 14.47
N VAL A 694 32.86 -30.56 13.23
CA VAL A 694 31.95 -30.01 12.21
C VAL A 694 30.54 -30.43 12.65
N GLY A 695 29.75 -29.48 13.13
CA GLY A 695 28.31 -29.67 13.34
C GLY A 695 27.59 -29.53 12.00
N ASP A 696 26.85 -30.56 11.62
CA ASP A 696 25.92 -30.58 10.49
C ASP A 696 24.67 -29.75 10.84
N ASP A 697 24.78 -28.42 10.94
CA ASP A 697 23.60 -27.57 11.12
C ASP A 697 23.00 -27.18 9.75
N PRO A 698 21.67 -27.30 9.57
CA PRO A 698 20.99 -27.05 8.30
C PRO A 698 21.11 -25.58 7.88
N ILE A 699 21.50 -25.34 6.63
CA ILE A 699 21.46 -24.03 5.98
C ILE A 699 19.99 -23.62 5.84
N GLU A 700 19.60 -22.43 6.31
CA GLU A 700 18.24 -21.92 6.12
C GLU A 700 17.95 -21.71 4.63
N LEU A 701 17.05 -22.51 4.08
CA LEU A 701 16.50 -22.34 2.74
C LEU A 701 15.38 -21.31 2.81
N GLY A 702 15.42 -20.27 1.96
CA GLY A 702 14.40 -19.21 1.93
C GLY A 702 12.96 -19.76 1.91
N GLU A 703 12.04 -19.10 2.63
CA GLU A 703 10.67 -19.60 2.90
C GLU A 703 9.94 -20.10 1.66
N TRP A 704 9.48 -21.36 1.69
CA TRP A 704 8.90 -22.06 0.53
C TRP A 704 7.71 -21.31 -0.08
N GLY A 705 6.83 -20.79 0.78
CA GLY A 705 5.58 -20.15 0.38
C GLY A 705 5.63 -18.62 0.24
N ALA A 706 6.78 -17.97 0.35
CA ALA A 706 6.87 -16.51 0.36
C ALA A 706 6.91 -15.88 -1.05
N TYR A 707 6.30 -14.69 -1.21
CA TYR A 707 6.10 -14.03 -2.51
C TYR A 707 7.41 -13.67 -3.22
N CYS A 708 8.40 -13.14 -2.50
CA CYS A 708 9.68 -12.72 -3.08
C CYS A 708 10.78 -13.80 -3.02
N THR A 709 10.46 -15.02 -2.56
CA THR A 709 11.45 -16.10 -2.61
C THR A 709 11.45 -16.75 -3.98
N PHE A 710 12.65 -17.13 -4.41
CA PHE A 710 12.86 -17.99 -5.57
C PHE A 710 13.02 -19.44 -5.12
N ALA A 711 12.28 -19.82 -4.07
CA ALA A 711 12.27 -21.17 -3.55
C ALA A 711 11.88 -22.18 -4.64
N GLU A 712 12.31 -23.40 -4.43
CA GLU A 712 12.01 -24.51 -5.30
C GLU A 712 10.51 -24.86 -5.30
N ARG A 713 10.05 -25.48 -6.39
CA ARG A 713 8.71 -26.05 -6.50
C ARG A 713 8.84 -27.48 -7.01
N VAL A 714 8.33 -28.43 -6.22
CA VAL A 714 8.34 -29.85 -6.56
C VAL A 714 6.92 -30.25 -6.92
N LEU A 715 6.73 -30.81 -8.11
CA LEU A 715 5.45 -31.31 -8.56
C LEU A 715 5.56 -32.78 -8.94
N VAL A 716 4.56 -33.57 -8.56
CA VAL A 716 4.54 -35.02 -8.80
C VAL A 716 3.20 -35.47 -9.37
N GLU A 717 3.25 -36.39 -10.32
CA GLU A 717 2.10 -37.13 -10.82
C GLU A 717 1.66 -38.20 -9.79
N MET A 718 0.87 -37.80 -8.79
CA MET A 718 0.50 -38.66 -7.66
C MET A 718 -0.46 -39.81 -8.03
N ASP A 719 -1.24 -39.67 -9.10
CA ASP A 719 -2.20 -40.68 -9.54
C ASP A 719 -2.15 -40.88 -11.06
N PRO A 720 -1.07 -41.50 -11.59
CA PRO A 720 -0.89 -41.70 -13.02
C PRO A 720 -1.90 -42.70 -13.63
N GLU A 721 -2.54 -43.53 -12.81
CA GLU A 721 -3.54 -44.51 -13.29
C GLU A 721 -4.90 -43.86 -13.55
N ASP A 722 -5.38 -43.02 -12.63
CA ASP A 722 -6.67 -42.35 -12.75
C ASP A 722 -6.58 -40.96 -13.42
N GLU A 723 -5.48 -40.23 -13.24
CA GLU A 723 -5.26 -38.86 -13.76
C GLU A 723 -3.89 -38.67 -14.47
N PRO A 724 -3.63 -39.38 -15.58
CA PRO A 724 -2.34 -39.32 -16.27
C PRO A 724 -2.00 -37.91 -16.78
N GLY A 725 -0.81 -37.43 -16.41
CA GLY A 725 -0.24 -36.13 -16.76
C GLY A 725 -0.65 -34.97 -15.86
N VAL A 726 -1.40 -35.22 -14.78
CA VAL A 726 -1.76 -34.20 -13.79
C VAL A 726 -0.68 -34.13 -12.71
N LEU A 727 -0.02 -32.98 -12.60
CA LEU A 727 1.02 -32.74 -11.60
C LEU A 727 0.43 -32.03 -10.38
N THR A 728 0.70 -32.58 -9.20
CA THR A 728 0.32 -31.99 -7.90
C THR A 728 1.52 -31.24 -7.32
N LEU A 729 1.33 -29.98 -6.93
CA LEU A 729 2.36 -29.20 -6.23
C LEU A 729 2.49 -29.73 -4.79
N LEU A 730 3.71 -30.09 -4.41
CA LEU A 730 4.05 -30.58 -3.08
C LEU A 730 4.61 -29.46 -2.19
N THR A 731 4.42 -29.56 -0.87
CA THR A 731 4.86 -28.58 0.13
C THR A 731 6.12 -29.00 0.86
N ARG A 732 7.14 -28.12 0.91
CA ARG A 732 8.38 -28.38 1.65
C ARG A 732 8.12 -28.53 3.15
N GLY A 733 8.72 -29.55 3.75
CA GLY A 733 8.58 -29.90 5.17
C GLY A 733 7.29 -30.66 5.50
N VAL A 734 6.39 -30.82 4.54
CA VAL A 734 5.14 -31.58 4.67
C VAL A 734 5.12 -32.81 3.78
N ASP A 735 5.56 -32.67 2.52
CA ASP A 735 5.56 -33.74 1.52
C ASP A 735 6.99 -34.11 1.07
N TYR A 736 7.96 -33.22 1.29
CA TYR A 736 9.36 -33.46 0.96
C TYR A 736 10.31 -32.62 1.82
N LYS A 737 11.57 -33.06 1.95
CA LYS A 737 12.67 -32.29 2.56
C LYS A 737 13.86 -32.19 1.61
N ILE A 738 14.71 -31.18 1.86
CA ILE A 738 15.92 -30.93 1.08
C ILE A 738 17.12 -31.11 1.98
N TYR A 739 18.09 -31.89 1.50
CA TYR A 739 19.37 -32.09 2.17
C TYR A 739 20.50 -31.60 1.28
N THR A 740 21.35 -30.76 1.84
CA THR A 740 22.59 -30.27 1.24
C THR A 740 23.76 -30.71 2.11
N TYR A 741 24.81 -31.27 1.52
CA TYR A 741 26.00 -31.69 2.26
C TYR A 741 27.15 -30.71 2.03
N SER A 742 27.74 -30.19 3.12
CA SER A 742 28.85 -29.24 3.01
C SER A 742 30.00 -29.82 2.19
N GLY A 743 30.39 -29.14 1.10
CA GLY A 743 31.55 -29.51 0.27
C GLY A 743 31.26 -30.44 -0.91
N LEU A 744 30.00 -30.85 -1.10
CA LEU A 744 29.52 -31.47 -2.33
C LEU A 744 28.53 -30.49 -2.96
N ASN A 745 28.77 -30.08 -4.21
CA ASN A 745 27.88 -29.19 -4.94
C ASN A 745 26.64 -29.98 -5.39
N ASP A 746 25.87 -30.52 -4.45
CA ASP A 746 24.76 -31.44 -4.68
C ASP A 746 23.63 -31.17 -3.68
N ALA A 747 22.40 -31.13 -4.17
CA ALA A 747 21.19 -31.08 -3.35
C ALA A 747 20.32 -32.31 -3.60
N TRP A 748 19.71 -32.83 -2.54
CA TRP A 748 18.86 -34.02 -2.59
C TRP A 748 17.46 -33.68 -2.08
N ILE A 749 16.45 -33.99 -2.88
CA ILE A 749 15.04 -33.89 -2.49
C ILE A 749 14.58 -35.28 -2.07
N TYR A 750 14.17 -35.43 -0.83
CA TYR A 750 13.62 -36.67 -0.28
C TYR A 750 12.12 -36.50 -0.09
N PHE A 751 11.34 -37.46 -0.59
CA PHE A 751 9.89 -37.49 -0.43
C PHE A 751 9.55 -38.14 0.92
N GLU A 752 9.33 -37.30 1.92
CA GLU A 752 9.03 -37.71 3.28
C GLU A 752 8.06 -36.71 3.90
N ASP A 753 7.20 -37.23 4.78
CA ASP A 753 6.18 -36.43 5.42
C ASP A 753 6.76 -35.58 6.57
N ALA A 754 5.89 -34.82 7.24
CA ALA A 754 6.28 -33.98 8.37
C ALA A 754 6.90 -34.79 9.54
N ASP A 755 6.53 -36.06 9.70
CA ASP A 755 7.04 -36.96 10.74
C ASP A 755 8.34 -37.68 10.30
N GLY A 756 8.73 -37.55 9.02
CA GLY A 756 9.90 -38.18 8.41
C GLY A 756 9.63 -39.59 7.88
N ASP A 757 8.36 -39.99 7.78
CA ASP A 757 7.95 -41.24 7.15
C ASP A 757 7.97 -41.06 5.61
N PRO A 758 8.39 -42.06 4.81
CA PRO A 758 8.41 -41.95 3.36
C PRO A 758 7.03 -41.65 2.77
N VAL A 759 6.97 -40.72 1.81
CA VAL A 759 5.79 -40.50 0.97
C VAL A 759 5.84 -41.46 -0.21
N ASP A 760 4.76 -42.22 -0.43
CA ASP A 760 4.65 -43.21 -1.51
C ASP A 760 4.48 -42.51 -2.87
N ILE A 761 5.51 -42.58 -3.72
CA ILE A 761 5.49 -42.05 -5.08
C ILE A 761 5.28 -43.22 -6.05
N PRO A 762 4.25 -43.21 -6.92
CA PRO A 762 4.01 -44.32 -7.83
C PRO A 762 5.21 -44.59 -8.76
N GLU A 763 5.52 -45.87 -8.99
CA GLU A 763 6.60 -46.27 -9.90
C GLU A 763 6.41 -45.64 -11.29
N GLY A 764 7.42 -44.90 -11.76
CA GLY A 764 7.39 -44.22 -13.04
C GLY A 764 6.54 -42.93 -13.09
N ALA A 765 6.01 -42.45 -11.95
CA ALA A 765 5.37 -41.14 -11.86
C ALA A 765 6.33 -40.03 -12.32
N LEU A 766 5.82 -39.07 -13.11
CA LEU A 766 6.62 -37.92 -13.49
C LEU A 766 6.84 -37.00 -12.29
N ILE A 767 8.10 -36.65 -12.04
CA ILE A 767 8.49 -35.65 -11.06
C ILE A 767 9.09 -34.46 -11.78
N LYS A 768 8.66 -33.25 -11.41
CA LYS A 768 9.14 -31.97 -11.92
C LYS A 768 9.68 -31.13 -10.77
N VAL A 769 10.90 -30.63 -10.90
CA VAL A 769 11.54 -29.76 -9.92
C VAL A 769 11.91 -28.44 -10.58
N LEU A 770 11.31 -27.36 -10.12
CA LEU A 770 11.71 -25.99 -10.46
C LEU A 770 12.62 -25.47 -9.37
N TYR A 771 13.75 -24.86 -9.74
CA TYR A 771 14.69 -24.31 -8.79
C TYR A 771 15.40 -23.10 -9.38
N SER A 772 16.12 -22.38 -8.52
CA SER A 772 16.88 -21.20 -8.90
C SER A 772 18.35 -21.33 -8.60
N THR A 773 19.16 -20.58 -9.36
CA THR A 773 20.56 -20.38 -9.03
C THR A 773 20.95 -18.90 -8.97
N TYR A 774 22.09 -18.59 -8.36
CA TYR A 774 22.74 -17.28 -8.45
C TYR A 774 23.36 -17.01 -9.83
N GLY A 775 23.76 -15.75 -10.06
CA GLY A 775 24.28 -15.27 -11.35
C GLY A 775 23.14 -15.00 -12.32
N GLY A 776 22.19 -14.17 -11.89
CA GLY A 776 20.86 -14.10 -12.47
C GLY A 776 20.81 -13.83 -13.97
N SER A 777 19.69 -14.21 -14.57
CA SER A 777 19.52 -14.17 -16.01
C SER A 777 18.07 -13.94 -16.40
N TYR A 778 17.87 -13.55 -17.65
CA TYR A 778 16.58 -13.61 -18.30
C TYR A 778 16.55 -14.83 -19.22
N GLU A 779 15.77 -15.85 -18.84
CA GLU A 779 15.70 -17.07 -19.64
C GLU A 779 15.10 -16.80 -21.02
N TRP A 780 14.14 -15.88 -21.10
CA TRP A 780 13.41 -15.57 -22.32
C TRP A 780 13.46 -14.09 -22.68
N VAL A 781 13.60 -13.82 -23.97
CA VAL A 781 13.20 -12.58 -24.60
C VAL A 781 12.15 -12.88 -25.66
N THR A 782 11.05 -12.13 -25.67
CA THR A 782 9.92 -12.37 -26.57
C THR A 782 9.51 -11.10 -27.31
N VAL A 783 9.19 -11.28 -28.59
CA VAL A 783 8.54 -10.29 -29.45
C VAL A 783 7.28 -10.90 -30.05
N GLY A 784 6.31 -10.07 -30.37
CA GLY A 784 5.05 -10.55 -30.94
C GLY A 784 5.21 -11.23 -32.30
N MET A 785 4.40 -12.25 -32.59
CA MET A 785 4.29 -12.81 -33.95
C MET A 785 3.84 -11.74 -34.95
N ASP A 786 2.85 -10.94 -34.56
CA ASP A 786 2.29 -9.86 -35.38
C ASP A 786 3.06 -8.54 -35.22
N SER A 787 4.24 -8.59 -34.59
CA SER A 787 5.12 -7.45 -34.41
C SER A 787 5.65 -6.88 -35.73
N ARG A 788 6.12 -5.64 -35.66
CA ARG A 788 6.87 -5.01 -36.76
C ARG A 788 8.36 -5.18 -36.49
N ALA A 789 9.18 -5.05 -37.53
CA ALA A 789 10.64 -5.21 -37.40
C ALA A 789 11.26 -4.30 -36.32
N VAL A 790 10.63 -3.16 -36.04
CA VAL A 790 11.00 -2.21 -34.99
C VAL A 790 11.00 -2.84 -33.59
N ASP A 791 10.05 -3.73 -33.27
CA ASP A 791 9.99 -4.38 -31.95
C ASP A 791 11.19 -5.34 -31.76
N SER A 792 11.62 -5.99 -32.84
CA SER A 792 12.85 -6.81 -32.84
C SER A 792 14.12 -5.96 -32.74
N VAL A 793 14.11 -4.74 -33.27
CA VAL A 793 15.21 -3.77 -33.09
C VAL A 793 15.25 -3.26 -31.65
N GLY A 794 14.10 -3.01 -31.02
CA GLY A 794 14.03 -2.67 -29.59
C GLY A 794 14.56 -3.82 -28.71
N SER A 795 14.13 -5.05 -28.99
CA SER A 795 14.56 -6.24 -28.26
C SER A 795 16.08 -6.48 -28.30
N SER A 796 16.75 -6.16 -29.42
CA SER A 796 18.21 -6.28 -29.49
C SER A 796 18.94 -5.25 -28.62
N MET A 797 18.40 -4.04 -28.45
CA MET A 797 18.98 -3.03 -27.55
C MET A 797 18.84 -3.44 -26.09
N ILE A 798 17.68 -3.95 -25.69
CA ILE A 798 17.48 -4.47 -24.32
C ILE A 798 18.43 -5.63 -24.04
N THR A 799 18.50 -6.60 -24.96
CA THR A 799 19.36 -7.78 -24.81
C THR A 799 20.83 -7.40 -24.65
N GLU A 800 21.32 -6.48 -25.47
CA GLU A 800 22.69 -6.00 -25.41
C GLU A 800 22.97 -5.19 -24.12
N ALA A 801 21.98 -4.45 -23.61
CA ALA A 801 22.11 -3.74 -22.34
C ALA A 801 22.31 -4.71 -21.16
N PHE A 802 21.54 -5.79 -21.10
CA PHE A 802 21.70 -6.80 -20.05
C PHE A 802 23.01 -7.59 -20.20
N ASP A 803 23.32 -8.09 -21.40
CA ASP A 803 24.51 -8.92 -21.61
C ASP A 803 25.81 -8.11 -21.46
N SER A 804 25.96 -7.01 -22.20
CA SER A 804 27.24 -6.28 -22.29
C SER A 804 27.47 -5.26 -21.18
N ILE A 805 26.42 -4.77 -20.51
CA ILE A 805 26.54 -3.71 -19.49
C ILE A 805 26.26 -4.25 -18.09
N LYS A 806 25.22 -5.08 -17.92
CA LYS A 806 24.92 -5.69 -16.62
C LYS A 806 25.68 -6.98 -16.34
N ASP A 807 26.26 -7.64 -17.34
CA ASP A 807 26.77 -9.01 -17.20
C ASP A 807 25.64 -9.98 -16.77
N ILE A 808 24.42 -9.72 -17.23
CA ILE A 808 23.23 -10.55 -17.00
C ILE A 808 22.85 -11.19 -18.34
N PRO A 809 23.04 -12.51 -18.51
CA PRO A 809 22.79 -13.15 -19.78
C PRO A 809 21.29 -13.23 -20.11
N VAL A 810 20.98 -13.12 -21.40
CA VAL A 810 19.64 -13.37 -21.95
C VAL A 810 19.70 -14.62 -22.85
N TRP A 811 19.02 -15.70 -22.46
CA TRP A 811 19.34 -17.03 -23.00
C TRP A 811 18.59 -17.41 -24.28
N LYS A 812 17.28 -17.19 -24.35
CA LYS A 812 16.42 -17.74 -25.40
C LYS A 812 15.56 -16.68 -26.07
N PRO A 813 15.60 -16.56 -27.41
CA PRO A 813 14.60 -15.80 -28.14
C PRO A 813 13.32 -16.61 -28.29
N SER A 814 12.17 -15.93 -28.31
CA SER A 814 10.86 -16.53 -28.52
C SER A 814 9.88 -15.58 -29.20
N LEU A 815 8.79 -16.16 -29.70
CA LEU A 815 7.57 -15.42 -30.03
C LEU A 815 6.58 -15.50 -28.85
N ASP A 816 5.58 -14.64 -28.84
CA ASP A 816 4.44 -14.77 -27.93
C ASP A 816 3.57 -16.00 -28.28
N ILE A 817 3.19 -16.11 -29.56
CA ILE A 817 2.34 -17.15 -30.14
C ILE A 817 3.03 -17.81 -31.33
N LYS A 818 2.54 -19.00 -31.71
CA LYS A 818 3.12 -19.76 -32.81
C LYS A 818 2.85 -19.15 -34.18
N ASP A 819 3.93 -18.75 -34.87
CA ASP A 819 3.90 -18.48 -36.30
C ASP A 819 4.04 -19.79 -37.11
N THR A 820 3.05 -20.08 -37.96
CA THR A 820 3.08 -21.25 -38.85
C THR A 820 3.64 -20.97 -40.24
N GLN A 821 3.78 -19.69 -40.61
CA GLN A 821 4.17 -19.26 -41.95
C GLN A 821 5.67 -18.96 -42.06
N PHE A 822 6.23 -18.16 -41.15
CA PHE A 822 7.63 -17.73 -41.22
C PHE A 822 8.49 -18.28 -40.06
N GLY A 823 7.87 -18.62 -38.94
CA GLY A 823 8.53 -19.09 -37.70
C GLY A 823 8.14 -20.49 -37.22
N ALA A 824 7.86 -21.46 -38.10
CA ALA A 824 7.25 -22.75 -37.73
C ALA A 824 7.97 -23.58 -36.64
N THR A 825 9.27 -23.35 -36.42
CA THR A 825 10.11 -24.03 -35.42
C THR A 825 10.56 -23.10 -34.28
N VAL A 826 10.21 -21.82 -34.34
CA VAL A 826 10.57 -20.84 -33.31
C VAL A 826 9.75 -21.15 -32.05
N PRO A 827 10.36 -21.15 -30.85
CA PRO A 827 9.61 -21.32 -29.62
C PRO A 827 8.63 -20.15 -29.42
N PHE A 828 7.53 -20.43 -28.75
CA PHE A 828 6.54 -19.42 -28.38
C PHE A 828 6.12 -19.63 -26.92
N LEU A 829 5.71 -18.58 -26.21
CA LEU A 829 5.52 -18.65 -24.76
C LEU A 829 4.09 -18.95 -24.31
N LEU A 830 3.07 -18.51 -25.05
CA LEU A 830 1.69 -18.64 -24.60
C LEU A 830 1.09 -20.03 -24.79
N ARG A 831 0.26 -20.41 -23.83
CA ARG A 831 -0.55 -21.62 -23.84
C ARG A 831 -1.69 -21.47 -24.83
N LYS A 832 -1.86 -22.48 -25.68
CA LYS A 832 -2.94 -22.53 -26.65
C LYS A 832 -4.15 -23.29 -26.08
N PHE A 833 -5.34 -22.72 -26.21
CA PHE A 833 -6.61 -23.35 -25.82
C PHE A 833 -7.46 -23.74 -27.04
N GLY A 834 -7.42 -22.91 -28.08
CA GLY A 834 -8.12 -23.11 -29.34
C GLY A 834 -7.47 -24.14 -30.27
N THR A 835 -8.14 -24.36 -31.40
CA THR A 835 -7.67 -25.34 -32.41
C THR A 835 -6.73 -24.73 -33.44
N GLY A 836 -6.84 -23.41 -33.69
CA GLY A 836 -6.04 -22.68 -34.65
C GLY A 836 -4.70 -22.20 -34.09
N TYR A 837 -4.23 -21.05 -34.59
CA TYR A 837 -3.05 -20.33 -34.12
C TYR A 837 -3.24 -18.81 -34.23
N ALA A 838 -4.49 -18.33 -34.35
CA ALA A 838 -4.77 -16.90 -34.26
C ALA A 838 -4.68 -16.47 -32.79
N ARG A 839 -4.48 -15.17 -32.52
CA ARG A 839 -4.45 -14.63 -31.15
C ARG A 839 -5.64 -15.09 -30.30
N SER A 840 -6.84 -15.14 -30.87
CA SER A 840 -8.06 -15.62 -30.19
C SER A 840 -8.03 -17.10 -29.79
N ASP A 841 -7.13 -17.93 -30.34
CA ASP A 841 -6.94 -19.32 -29.93
C ASP A 841 -6.07 -19.45 -28.65
N TYR A 842 -5.49 -18.35 -28.17
CA TYR A 842 -4.67 -18.32 -26.95
C TYR A 842 -5.41 -17.75 -25.74
N TYR A 843 -6.61 -17.20 -25.94
CA TYR A 843 -7.53 -16.88 -24.86
C TYR A 843 -8.18 -18.14 -24.30
N TYR A 844 -8.55 -18.12 -23.02
CA TYR A 844 -9.22 -19.24 -22.35
C TYR A 844 -10.50 -19.64 -23.07
N SER A 845 -11.28 -18.65 -23.53
CA SER A 845 -12.46 -18.87 -24.36
C SER A 845 -12.81 -17.64 -25.20
N THR A 846 -13.96 -17.66 -25.89
CA THR A 846 -14.44 -16.50 -26.65
C THR A 846 -14.95 -15.36 -25.77
N THR A 847 -15.30 -15.65 -24.51
CA THR A 847 -15.83 -14.68 -23.54
C THR A 847 -14.86 -14.39 -22.41
N ASP A 848 -13.88 -15.27 -22.19
CA ASP A 848 -12.82 -15.13 -21.21
C ASP A 848 -11.50 -14.91 -21.96
N HIS A 849 -11.07 -13.65 -22.00
CA HIS A 849 -9.87 -13.22 -22.73
C HIS A 849 -8.61 -13.30 -21.87
N ARG A 850 -8.62 -14.04 -20.75
CA ARG A 850 -7.39 -14.34 -20.02
C ARG A 850 -6.40 -15.10 -20.89
N LEU A 851 -5.14 -14.73 -20.77
CA LEU A 851 -3.99 -15.43 -21.34
C LEU A 851 -3.30 -16.28 -20.26
N ALA A 852 -2.58 -17.31 -20.66
CA ALA A 852 -1.71 -18.08 -19.77
C ALA A 852 -0.41 -18.44 -20.48
N LEU A 853 0.68 -18.52 -19.72
CA LEU A 853 1.95 -19.04 -20.18
C LEU A 853 1.90 -20.57 -20.27
N LYS A 854 2.71 -21.14 -21.15
CA LYS A 854 3.00 -22.57 -21.12
C LYS A 854 3.82 -22.89 -19.88
N ASP A 855 3.81 -24.16 -19.51
CA ASP A 855 4.57 -24.65 -18.38
C ASP A 855 6.08 -24.68 -18.71
N ASP A 856 6.51 -25.55 -19.62
CA ASP A 856 7.92 -25.71 -20.00
C ASP A 856 8.16 -25.66 -21.51
N TRP A 857 9.38 -25.27 -21.90
CA TRP A 857 9.84 -25.42 -23.28
C TRP A 857 10.67 -26.68 -23.50
N SER A 858 11.55 -26.99 -22.55
CA SER A 858 12.46 -28.13 -22.58
C SER A 858 12.62 -28.70 -21.17
N SER A 859 13.36 -29.80 -21.05
CA SER A 859 13.73 -30.41 -19.76
C SER A 859 14.78 -29.62 -18.97
N THR A 860 14.86 -28.30 -19.15
CA THR A 860 15.90 -27.44 -18.54
C THR A 860 15.41 -26.02 -18.34
N TRP A 861 14.67 -25.49 -19.33
CA TRP A 861 14.19 -24.11 -19.31
C TRP A 861 12.67 -24.09 -19.13
N PRO A 862 12.19 -23.62 -17.96
CA PRO A 862 10.76 -23.39 -17.75
C PRO A 862 10.28 -22.19 -18.59
N ILE A 863 8.98 -21.96 -18.65
CA ILE A 863 8.38 -20.72 -19.16
C ILE A 863 7.59 -20.05 -18.04
N ALA A 864 6.56 -20.73 -17.51
CA ALA A 864 5.94 -20.29 -16.27
C ALA A 864 6.98 -20.41 -15.15
N SER A 865 7.05 -19.41 -14.26
CA SER A 865 8.10 -19.20 -13.23
C SER A 865 9.46 -18.68 -13.71
N SER A 866 9.66 -18.49 -15.02
CA SER A 866 10.90 -17.90 -15.57
C SER A 866 10.92 -16.38 -15.50
N ASN A 867 12.08 -15.83 -15.84
CA ASN A 867 12.33 -14.42 -16.05
C ASN A 867 12.21 -14.12 -17.55
N ILE A 868 11.30 -13.22 -17.90
CA ILE A 868 10.88 -12.96 -19.27
C ILE A 868 11.03 -11.47 -19.57
N ILE A 869 11.81 -11.14 -20.59
CA ILE A 869 11.80 -9.83 -21.23
C ILE A 869 10.77 -9.87 -22.35
N THR A 870 9.82 -8.94 -22.37
CA THR A 870 8.89 -8.79 -23.51
C THR A 870 8.98 -7.40 -24.10
N VAL A 871 9.08 -7.34 -25.43
CA VAL A 871 9.21 -6.07 -26.17
C VAL A 871 8.06 -5.92 -27.17
N GLY A 872 7.53 -4.70 -27.23
CA GLY A 872 6.34 -4.35 -28.02
C GLY A 872 5.06 -4.39 -27.19
N GLY A 873 4.14 -3.48 -27.49
CA GLY A 873 2.98 -3.23 -26.64
C GLY A 873 1.90 -4.32 -26.67
N PRO A 874 0.88 -4.23 -25.80
CA PRO A 874 -0.19 -5.23 -25.69
C PRO A 874 -0.88 -5.54 -27.01
N LEU A 875 -0.97 -4.62 -27.97
CA LEU A 875 -1.57 -4.90 -29.28
C LEU A 875 -0.68 -5.74 -30.21
N ALA A 876 0.65 -5.66 -30.06
CA ALA A 876 1.60 -6.35 -30.92
C ALA A 876 2.07 -7.68 -30.32
N ASN A 877 2.13 -7.76 -28.99
CA ASN A 877 2.72 -8.88 -28.26
C ASN A 877 1.77 -9.34 -27.13
N ALA A 878 1.30 -10.59 -27.21
CA ALA A 878 0.35 -11.16 -26.28
C ALA A 878 0.98 -11.53 -24.93
N VAL A 879 2.31 -11.67 -24.82
CA VAL A 879 2.96 -11.78 -23.51
C VAL A 879 2.94 -10.42 -22.80
N THR A 880 3.10 -9.30 -23.53
CA THR A 880 2.88 -7.96 -22.96
C THR A 880 1.41 -7.73 -22.59
N GLU A 881 0.45 -8.23 -23.39
CA GLU A 881 -0.98 -8.22 -23.02
C GLU A 881 -1.25 -8.97 -21.72
N TYR A 882 -0.61 -10.13 -21.50
CA TYR A 882 -0.68 -10.85 -20.23
C TYR A 882 -0.19 -9.99 -19.06
N PHE A 883 0.95 -9.32 -19.20
CA PHE A 883 1.52 -8.48 -18.13
C PHE A 883 0.79 -7.15 -17.92
N ASN A 884 0.05 -6.64 -18.91
CA ASN A 884 -0.72 -5.41 -18.82
C ASN A 884 -1.75 -5.41 -17.68
N GLU A 885 -2.26 -6.59 -17.30
CA GLU A 885 -3.20 -6.72 -16.18
C GLU A 885 -2.55 -6.43 -14.81
N PHE A 886 -1.22 -6.48 -14.72
CA PHE A 886 -0.49 -6.37 -13.45
C PHE A 886 0.30 -5.06 -13.30
N GLY A 887 0.45 -4.28 -14.38
CA GLY A 887 1.19 -3.01 -14.39
C GLY A 887 0.41 -1.87 -13.77
N GLN A 888 1.10 -0.80 -13.34
CA GLN A 888 0.47 0.39 -12.77
C GLN A 888 0.02 1.39 -13.84
N ALA A 889 0.61 1.37 -15.04
CA ALA A 889 0.10 2.10 -16.22
C ALA A 889 -0.57 1.13 -17.21
N ILE A 890 -1.89 1.01 -17.08
CA ILE A 890 -2.67 0.03 -17.83
C ILE A 890 -3.05 0.61 -19.19
N TYR A 891 -2.66 -0.06 -20.27
CA TYR A 891 -3.22 0.26 -21.59
C TYR A 891 -4.67 -0.20 -21.66
N ARG A 892 -5.61 0.74 -21.85
CA ARG A 892 -7.05 0.45 -21.88
C ARG A 892 -7.59 0.11 -23.26
N GLY A 893 -6.92 0.60 -24.30
CA GLY A 893 -7.38 0.51 -25.68
C GLY A 893 -8.74 1.18 -25.90
N SER A 894 -9.25 1.09 -27.14
CA SER A 894 -10.45 1.83 -27.56
C SER A 894 -11.77 1.39 -26.90
N ASN A 895 -11.75 0.34 -26.08
CA ASN A 895 -12.95 -0.18 -25.39
C ASN A 895 -13.50 0.81 -24.34
N PHE A 896 -12.66 1.71 -23.83
CA PHE A 896 -13.04 2.74 -22.84
C PHE A 896 -13.19 4.13 -23.47
N GLY A 897 -13.36 4.20 -24.79
CA GLY A 897 -13.65 5.44 -25.53
C GLY A 897 -12.41 6.17 -26.06
N GLU A 898 -11.24 5.95 -25.48
CA GLU A 898 -9.97 6.60 -25.86
C GLU A 898 -8.81 5.60 -25.83
N ASN A 899 -7.79 5.80 -26.69
CA ASN A 899 -6.54 5.03 -26.62
C ASN A 899 -5.60 5.75 -25.65
N ASP A 900 -5.52 5.28 -24.43
CA ASP A 900 -4.72 5.90 -23.38
C ASP A 900 -4.16 4.89 -22.37
N PHE A 901 -3.39 5.41 -21.42
CA PHE A 901 -2.95 4.68 -20.24
C PHE A 901 -3.67 5.20 -19.01
N LEU A 902 -4.25 4.28 -18.24
CA LEU A 902 -4.76 4.56 -16.90
C LEU A 902 -3.62 4.40 -15.91
N LEU A 903 -3.32 5.46 -15.16
CA LEU A 903 -2.31 5.44 -14.10
C LEU A 903 -3.03 5.10 -12.79
N THR A 904 -2.94 3.84 -12.37
CA THR A 904 -3.78 3.33 -11.27
C THR A 904 -3.33 3.80 -9.89
N SER A 905 -2.04 4.02 -9.71
CA SER A 905 -1.48 4.57 -8.48
C SER A 905 -1.31 6.09 -8.52
N ASP A 906 -1.24 6.76 -9.67
CA ASP A 906 -1.19 8.23 -9.70
C ASP A 906 -2.55 8.86 -10.01
N TRP A 907 -3.12 9.56 -9.02
CA TRP A 907 -4.42 10.21 -9.12
C TRP A 907 -4.34 11.71 -9.32
N GLY A 908 -3.31 12.19 -10.01
CA GLY A 908 -3.08 13.62 -10.24
C GLY A 908 -2.43 14.31 -9.04
N ALA A 909 -1.60 13.56 -8.31
CA ALA A 909 -0.69 14.12 -7.31
C ALA A 909 0.47 14.83 -8.01
N THR A 910 0.85 14.35 -9.18
CA THR A 910 1.75 15.07 -10.09
C THR A 910 0.96 16.20 -10.75
N PHE A 911 1.47 17.42 -10.63
CA PHE A 911 0.88 18.67 -11.12
C PHE A 911 0.83 18.74 -12.66
N LEU A 912 0.32 17.70 -13.35
CA LEU A 912 0.32 17.48 -14.81
C LEU A 912 -0.43 18.55 -15.64
N GLY A 913 -0.56 19.75 -15.08
CA GLY A 913 -1.08 20.94 -15.68
C GLY A 913 -2.58 21.07 -15.45
N PRO A 914 -3.11 22.30 -15.29
CA PRO A 914 -4.55 22.57 -15.30
C PRO A 914 -5.23 22.28 -16.67
N THR A 915 -4.52 21.72 -17.65
CA THR A 915 -5.01 21.36 -18.99
C THR A 915 -5.52 19.92 -19.10
N ARG A 916 -5.27 19.04 -18.12
CA ARG A 916 -5.68 17.63 -18.18
C ARG A 916 -6.92 17.35 -17.34
N ASP A 917 -7.97 16.89 -18.01
CA ASP A 917 -9.24 16.46 -17.42
C ASP A 917 -9.71 15.17 -18.11
N PRO A 918 -9.64 14.00 -17.45
CA PRO A 918 -9.19 13.79 -16.07
C PRO A 918 -7.64 13.67 -15.91
N PRO A 919 -7.08 13.96 -14.71
CA PRO A 919 -5.64 14.00 -14.48
C PRO A 919 -4.92 12.65 -14.34
N TYR A 920 -5.66 11.54 -14.20
CA TYR A 920 -5.13 10.17 -14.02
C TYR A 920 -5.03 9.36 -15.33
N GLN A 921 -5.25 10.03 -16.46
CA GLN A 921 -5.16 9.43 -17.79
C GLN A 921 -4.03 10.07 -18.58
N LEU A 922 -3.20 9.22 -19.19
CA LEU A 922 -2.14 9.64 -20.07
C LEU A 922 -2.54 9.41 -21.52
N ASN A 923 -2.87 10.50 -22.22
CA ASN A 923 -3.16 10.45 -23.64
C ASN A 923 -1.93 9.98 -24.43
N THR A 924 -2.16 9.05 -25.37
CA THR A 924 -1.15 8.47 -26.25
C THR A 924 -0.69 9.42 -27.35
N VAL A 925 -1.42 10.52 -27.61
CA VAL A 925 -1.08 11.54 -28.61
C VAL A 925 -1.23 12.92 -27.98
N VAL A 926 -0.14 13.69 -27.93
CA VAL A 926 -0.21 15.14 -27.67
C VAL A 926 -0.44 15.86 -28.99
N ASP A 927 -1.42 16.77 -29.04
CA ASP A 927 -1.67 17.59 -30.23
C ASP A 927 -0.42 18.45 -30.52
N PRO A 928 0.22 18.29 -31.70
CA PRO A 928 1.41 19.06 -32.07
C PRO A 928 1.21 20.58 -31.99
N ALA A 929 -0.04 21.05 -32.02
CA ALA A 929 -0.38 22.47 -32.02
C ALA A 929 -0.40 23.12 -30.62
N GLU A 930 -0.58 22.36 -29.52
CA GLU A 930 -0.71 22.95 -28.17
C GLU A 930 0.65 23.20 -27.49
N GLU A 931 1.70 22.47 -27.86
CA GLU A 931 3.01 22.54 -27.18
C GLU A 931 4.17 23.06 -28.05
N GLY A 932 3.90 23.44 -29.31
CA GLY A 932 4.93 23.87 -30.25
C GLY A 932 5.89 22.76 -30.70
N LEU A 933 5.67 21.52 -30.28
CA LEU A 933 6.45 20.32 -30.57
C LEU A 933 5.84 19.53 -31.74
N GLU A 934 6.60 19.29 -32.81
CA GLU A 934 6.16 18.40 -33.91
C GLU A 934 6.41 16.93 -33.54
N GLY A 935 5.53 16.34 -32.72
CA GLY A 935 5.47 14.89 -32.48
C GLY A 935 6.17 14.40 -31.21
N SER A 936 5.38 13.85 -30.28
CA SER A 936 5.84 13.10 -29.11
C SER A 936 5.15 11.74 -29.00
N GLY A 937 5.80 10.80 -28.34
CA GLY A 937 5.31 9.44 -28.06
C GLY A 937 5.43 9.07 -26.59
N ILE A 938 4.87 7.91 -26.22
CA ILE A 938 4.90 7.38 -24.85
C ILE A 938 5.61 6.04 -24.83
N GLY A 939 6.57 5.91 -23.93
CA GLY A 939 7.27 4.68 -23.57
C GLY A 939 6.92 4.22 -22.16
N ILE A 940 6.83 2.92 -21.99
CA ILE A 940 6.55 2.22 -20.74
C ILE A 940 7.68 1.23 -20.48
N VAL A 941 8.19 1.25 -19.25
CA VAL A 941 9.10 0.25 -18.70
C VAL A 941 8.49 -0.24 -17.41
N SER A 942 8.15 -1.52 -17.33
CA SER A 942 7.46 -2.04 -16.16
C SER A 942 7.90 -3.45 -15.82
N THR A 943 7.72 -3.82 -14.55
CA THR A 943 8.01 -5.16 -14.05
C THR A 943 6.95 -5.65 -13.09
N HIS A 944 6.77 -6.98 -13.07
CA HIS A 944 5.87 -7.64 -12.13
C HIS A 944 6.31 -9.10 -11.94
N LYS A 945 6.07 -9.65 -10.74
CA LYS A 945 6.20 -11.08 -10.46
C LYS A 945 4.79 -11.64 -10.26
N ASP A 946 4.32 -12.46 -11.19
CA ASP A 946 2.99 -13.08 -11.03
C ASP A 946 2.98 -14.11 -9.88
N ILE A 947 1.79 -14.58 -9.51
CA ILE A 947 1.63 -15.53 -8.40
C ILE A 947 2.16 -16.95 -8.68
N ASN A 948 2.52 -17.25 -9.94
CA ASN A 948 3.27 -18.44 -10.32
C ASN A 948 4.80 -18.26 -10.13
N GLY A 949 5.23 -17.06 -9.76
CA GLY A 949 6.62 -16.66 -9.62
C GLY A 949 7.32 -16.28 -10.93
N THR A 950 6.57 -16.09 -12.03
CA THR A 950 7.11 -15.61 -13.31
C THR A 950 7.42 -14.12 -13.18
N VAL A 951 8.64 -13.72 -13.53
CA VAL A 951 9.04 -12.30 -13.54
C VAL A 951 8.98 -11.77 -14.96
N GLY A 952 8.18 -10.73 -15.18
CA GLY A 952 8.17 -9.96 -16.42
C GLY A 952 8.98 -8.68 -16.30
N LEU A 953 9.86 -8.40 -17.25
CA LEU A 953 10.33 -7.05 -17.57
C LEU A 953 9.79 -6.70 -18.96
N TYR A 954 8.90 -5.73 -19.04
CA TYR A 954 8.20 -5.41 -20.28
C TYR A 954 8.45 -3.96 -20.68
N VAL A 955 8.95 -3.81 -21.91
CA VAL A 955 9.34 -2.52 -22.48
C VAL A 955 8.61 -2.32 -23.79
N TYR A 956 7.83 -1.27 -23.87
CA TYR A 956 7.11 -0.94 -25.08
C TYR A 956 6.78 0.53 -25.13
N GLY A 957 6.43 1.03 -26.30
CA GLY A 957 5.75 2.29 -26.42
C GLY A 957 4.42 2.14 -27.15
N TYR A 958 3.64 3.22 -27.21
CA TYR A 958 2.37 3.21 -27.92
C TYR A 958 2.57 2.93 -29.41
N SER A 959 3.60 3.54 -30.00
CA SER A 959 4.05 3.27 -31.37
C SER A 959 5.30 2.36 -31.42
N GLY A 960 5.61 1.86 -32.62
CA GLY A 960 6.83 1.11 -32.85
C GLY A 960 8.10 1.98 -32.76
N ASP A 961 7.98 3.27 -33.10
CA ASP A 961 9.08 4.22 -32.92
C ASP A 961 9.34 4.43 -31.44
N ASP A 962 8.26 4.64 -30.66
CA ASP A 962 8.32 4.79 -29.20
C ASP A 962 9.03 3.57 -28.58
N THR A 963 8.65 2.36 -28.99
CA THR A 963 9.25 1.10 -28.50
C THR A 963 10.75 1.03 -28.74
N VAL A 964 11.23 1.41 -29.92
CA VAL A 964 12.67 1.41 -30.24
C VAL A 964 13.41 2.42 -29.39
N TRP A 965 12.87 3.63 -29.24
CA TRP A 965 13.52 4.69 -28.51
C TRP A 965 13.51 4.45 -27.00
N THR A 966 12.41 3.96 -26.42
CA THR A 966 12.37 3.47 -25.04
C THR A 966 13.39 2.36 -24.82
N SER A 967 13.48 1.39 -25.73
CA SER A 967 14.43 0.29 -25.61
C SER A 967 15.89 0.77 -25.70
N LYS A 968 16.16 1.77 -26.53
CA LYS A 968 17.51 2.34 -26.69
C LYS A 968 18.00 3.05 -25.43
N LEU A 969 17.09 3.60 -24.61
CA LEU A 969 17.45 4.18 -23.32
C LEU A 969 18.21 3.20 -22.43
N PHE A 970 18.00 1.88 -22.55
CA PHE A 970 18.74 0.89 -21.76
C PHE A 970 20.21 0.71 -22.16
N PHE A 971 20.57 0.97 -23.42
CA PHE A 971 21.83 0.48 -23.98
C PHE A 971 22.97 1.50 -24.08
N ASN A 972 22.77 2.80 -24.36
CA ASN A 972 23.91 3.67 -24.73
C ASN A 972 23.94 5.09 -24.12
N LEU A 973 25.11 5.41 -23.54
CA LEU A 973 25.58 6.60 -22.84
C LEU A 973 25.56 7.94 -23.59
N ASN A 974 25.52 7.93 -24.93
CA ASN A 974 25.94 9.12 -25.72
C ASN A 974 24.90 9.62 -26.74
N THR A 975 23.61 9.25 -26.64
CA THR A 975 22.68 9.54 -27.76
C THR A 975 21.29 10.08 -27.45
N ILE A 976 20.78 9.99 -26.21
CA ILE A 976 19.45 10.51 -25.86
C ILE A 976 19.53 11.24 -24.51
N PRO A 977 19.31 12.56 -24.46
CA PRO A 977 19.18 13.30 -23.19
C PRO A 977 17.93 12.86 -22.43
N ILE A 978 18.03 12.75 -21.10
CA ILE A 978 16.90 12.50 -20.21
C ILE A 978 16.72 13.65 -19.23
N PHE A 979 15.46 14.03 -19.04
CA PHE A 979 15.03 15.03 -18.08
C PHE A 979 14.10 14.41 -17.04
N LEU A 980 14.18 14.92 -15.82
CA LEU A 980 13.14 14.75 -14.81
C LEU A 980 12.20 15.95 -14.89
N ASP A 981 10.93 15.64 -15.13
CA ASP A 981 9.85 16.62 -15.25
C ASP A 981 9.66 17.36 -13.92
N ASP A 982 9.48 18.67 -14.00
CA ASP A 982 9.21 19.51 -12.83
C ASP A 982 7.79 19.32 -12.25
N GLY A 983 7.02 18.37 -12.77
CA GLY A 983 5.67 18.05 -12.36
C GLY A 983 4.61 18.58 -13.32
N ASN A 984 4.94 19.45 -14.28
CA ASN A 984 3.96 20.00 -15.24
C ASN A 984 3.61 19.04 -16.40
N GLY A 985 4.35 17.94 -16.55
CA GLY A 985 4.15 16.91 -17.58
C GLY A 985 4.68 17.30 -18.98
N GLN A 986 5.39 18.41 -19.09
CA GLN A 986 5.90 19.04 -20.32
C GLN A 986 7.41 19.30 -20.20
N LEU A 987 8.11 19.28 -21.33
CA LEU A 987 9.52 19.64 -21.37
C LEU A 987 9.68 21.17 -21.49
N ASP A 988 10.11 21.81 -20.40
CA ASP A 988 10.39 23.23 -20.30
C ASP A 988 11.76 23.57 -20.93
N TRP A 989 11.83 23.59 -22.26
CA TRP A 989 13.06 23.95 -22.96
C TRP A 989 13.17 25.47 -23.20
N THR A 990 14.07 26.17 -22.50
CA THR A 990 14.37 27.59 -22.81
C THR A 990 15.78 27.78 -23.36
N ASP A 991 15.87 28.16 -24.63
CA ASP A 991 17.10 28.68 -25.22
C ASP A 991 17.24 30.18 -24.90
N VAL A 992 18.36 30.60 -24.31
CA VAL A 992 18.61 32.01 -23.93
C VAL A 992 19.37 32.77 -25.03
N ASN A 993 19.69 32.16 -26.17
CA ASN A 993 20.23 32.86 -27.33
C ASN A 993 19.41 32.61 -28.63
N ASP A 994 19.40 33.61 -29.52
CA ASP A 994 18.51 33.68 -30.70
C ASP A 994 18.88 32.68 -31.83
N ASN A 995 19.67 31.63 -31.60
CA ASN A 995 20.15 30.73 -32.65
C ASN A 995 19.72 29.26 -32.52
N GLY A 996 18.94 28.87 -31.49
CA GLY A 996 18.33 27.55 -31.42
C GLY A 996 19.35 26.44 -31.19
N LEU A 997 20.53 26.75 -30.66
CA LEU A 997 21.64 25.83 -30.44
C LEU A 997 22.13 25.99 -28.99
N LEU A 998 21.94 24.96 -28.15
CA LEU A 998 22.75 24.81 -26.94
C LEU A 998 24.18 24.52 -27.36
N ASP A 999 25.02 25.55 -27.50
CA ASP A 999 26.44 25.30 -27.54
C ASP A 999 26.92 25.14 -26.08
N PRO A 1000 27.77 24.16 -25.76
CA PRO A 1000 28.28 24.03 -24.39
C PRO A 1000 29.18 25.23 -23.97
N TRP A 1001 29.37 26.21 -24.86
CA TRP A 1001 30.10 27.46 -24.64
C TRP A 1001 29.21 28.57 -24.07
N ASP A 1002 27.88 28.43 -24.17
CA ASP A 1002 26.87 29.33 -23.60
C ASP A 1002 26.82 29.28 -22.07
N LEU A 1003 27.34 28.20 -21.47
CA LEU A 1003 27.61 28.10 -20.03
C LEU A 1003 28.80 28.96 -19.57
N GLY A 1004 29.46 29.66 -20.49
CA GLY A 1004 30.49 30.65 -20.18
C GLY A 1004 31.81 30.03 -19.75
N TYR A 1005 32.88 30.33 -20.47
CA TYR A 1005 34.27 29.94 -20.16
C TYR A 1005 34.85 30.64 -18.90
N THR A 1006 34.01 31.02 -17.95
CA THR A 1006 34.35 31.58 -16.64
C THR A 1006 33.82 30.71 -15.52
N GLY A 1007 34.19 29.42 -15.55
CA GLY A 1007 34.07 28.52 -14.40
C GLY A 1007 32.97 27.47 -14.57
N PHE A 1008 33.26 26.26 -14.12
CA PHE A 1008 32.36 25.13 -13.94
C PHE A 1008 31.27 25.39 -12.87
N GLU A 1009 30.82 26.64 -12.73
CA GLU A 1009 29.78 27.16 -11.85
C GLU A 1009 28.79 27.85 -12.81
N GLU A 1010 27.51 27.47 -12.91
CA GLU A 1010 26.58 27.33 -11.80
C GLU A 1010 25.66 26.13 -12.03
N ARG A 1011 25.99 24.98 -11.44
CA ARG A 1011 24.93 24.11 -10.94
C ARG A 1011 24.09 25.00 -10.00
N THR A 1012 22.81 25.13 -10.30
CA THR A 1012 21.92 25.98 -9.52
C THR A 1012 20.98 25.11 -8.73
N GLU A 1013 20.64 25.60 -7.54
CA GLU A 1013 19.65 24.98 -6.68
C GLU A 1013 18.27 25.48 -7.14
N LYS A 1014 17.42 24.57 -7.66
CA LYS A 1014 16.01 24.88 -7.95
C LYS A 1014 15.10 23.83 -7.34
N TRP A 1015 13.88 24.26 -7.01
CA TRP A 1015 12.84 23.39 -6.50
C TRP A 1015 12.39 22.43 -7.61
N VAL A 1016 12.44 21.12 -7.35
CA VAL A 1016 11.76 20.11 -8.20
C VAL A 1016 10.54 19.61 -7.43
N PRO A 1017 9.31 19.90 -7.89
CA PRO A 1017 8.10 19.36 -7.27
C PRO A 1017 8.09 17.83 -7.15
N LYS A 1018 8.57 17.11 -8.17
CA LYS A 1018 8.72 15.64 -8.11
C LYS A 1018 9.69 15.15 -7.04
N LEU A 1019 10.71 15.93 -6.69
CA LEU A 1019 11.60 15.60 -5.56
C LEU A 1019 11.09 16.21 -4.24
N HIS A 1020 10.17 17.18 -4.31
CA HIS A 1020 9.73 18.03 -3.20
C HIS A 1020 10.91 18.58 -2.37
N GLN A 1021 11.98 18.91 -3.08
CA GLN A 1021 13.19 19.48 -2.52
C GLN A 1021 13.88 20.33 -3.56
N TYR A 1022 14.85 21.10 -3.09
CA TYR A 1022 15.76 21.81 -3.95
C TYR A 1022 16.89 20.86 -4.39
N ALA A 1023 17.08 20.72 -5.70
CA ALA A 1023 18.11 19.87 -6.29
C ALA A 1023 19.25 20.72 -6.86
N TRP A 1024 20.48 20.27 -6.65
CA TRP A 1024 21.67 20.93 -7.21
C TRP A 1024 22.11 20.22 -8.50
N GLY A 1025 21.76 20.81 -9.65
CA GLY A 1025 21.99 20.16 -10.94
C GLY A 1025 22.11 21.13 -12.12
N TRP A 1026 22.17 20.55 -13.31
CA TRP A 1026 22.09 21.31 -14.57
C TRP A 1026 20.62 21.36 -15.02
N TRP A 1027 20.15 22.55 -15.39
CA TRP A 1027 18.75 22.80 -15.69
C TRP A 1027 18.60 23.34 -17.11
N ALA A 1028 17.59 22.84 -17.82
CA ALA A 1028 17.08 23.48 -19.04
C ALA A 1028 15.66 23.96 -18.70
N GLY A 1029 15.43 25.28 -18.74
CA GLY A 1029 14.19 25.87 -18.20
C GLY A 1029 13.95 25.47 -16.74
N ASN A 1030 12.85 24.77 -16.46
CA ASN A 1030 12.50 24.27 -15.12
C ASN A 1030 12.78 22.78 -14.92
N ASP A 1031 13.19 22.04 -15.96
CA ASP A 1031 13.45 20.60 -15.85
C ASP A 1031 14.91 20.29 -15.52
N LEU A 1032 15.08 19.22 -14.73
CA LEU A 1032 16.40 18.77 -14.29
C LEU A 1032 16.99 17.81 -15.32
N LEU A 1033 18.14 18.19 -15.89
CA LEU A 1033 18.88 17.35 -16.83
C LEU A 1033 19.74 16.31 -16.08
N LEU A 1034 19.58 15.04 -16.44
CA LEU A 1034 20.39 13.94 -15.91
C LEU A 1034 21.64 13.70 -16.79
N GLY A 1035 22.75 14.38 -16.49
CA GLY A 1035 24.03 14.23 -17.21
C GLY A 1035 25.12 15.16 -16.68
N PHE A 1036 26.33 15.14 -17.26
CA PHE A 1036 27.42 16.05 -16.93
C PHE A 1036 28.25 16.43 -18.18
N ILE A 1037 28.98 17.55 -18.14
CA ILE A 1037 29.82 18.01 -19.25
C ILE A 1037 31.30 17.77 -18.92
N VAL A 1038 32.03 17.13 -19.82
CA VAL A 1038 33.49 16.95 -19.70
C VAL A 1038 34.19 17.57 -20.91
N PRO A 1039 35.24 18.38 -20.73
CA PRO A 1039 36.10 18.79 -21.85
C PRO A 1039 36.83 17.58 -22.42
N ASP A 1040 36.88 17.47 -23.74
CA ASP A 1040 37.64 16.43 -24.43
C ASP A 1040 39.15 16.76 -24.51
N ASP A 1041 39.91 15.88 -25.18
CA ASP A 1041 41.37 16.03 -25.35
C ASP A 1041 41.80 17.34 -26.07
N TYR A 1042 40.86 18.09 -26.63
CA TYR A 1042 41.06 19.37 -27.31
C TYR A 1042 40.47 20.58 -26.55
N ASP A 1043 40.09 20.39 -25.28
CA ASP A 1043 39.35 21.38 -24.47
C ASP A 1043 37.96 21.72 -25.07
N GLU A 1044 37.39 20.85 -25.91
CA GLU A 1044 36.03 21.03 -26.42
C GLU A 1044 35.03 20.37 -25.43
N PRO A 1045 34.07 21.12 -24.87
CA PRO A 1045 33.07 20.56 -23.96
C PRO A 1045 32.17 19.53 -24.66
N LYS A 1046 32.09 18.31 -24.12
CA LYS A 1046 31.22 17.23 -24.57
C LYS A 1046 30.23 16.84 -23.48
N TRP A 1047 28.99 16.60 -23.90
CA TRP A 1047 27.97 16.01 -23.04
C TRP A 1047 28.29 14.54 -22.77
N PHE A 1048 28.24 14.15 -21.50
CA PHE A 1048 28.28 12.79 -21.04
C PHE A 1048 27.01 12.52 -20.24
N PHE A 1049 26.20 11.57 -20.70
CA PHE A 1049 25.05 11.10 -19.94
C PHE A 1049 25.46 9.82 -19.21
N MET A 1050 25.12 9.70 -17.93
CA MET A 1050 25.47 8.51 -17.13
C MET A 1050 24.71 7.28 -17.65
N PRO A 1051 25.22 6.05 -17.46
CA PRO A 1051 24.55 4.85 -17.96
C PRO A 1051 23.17 4.73 -17.31
N LEU A 1052 22.14 4.78 -18.15
CA LEU A 1052 20.71 4.86 -17.83
C LEU A 1052 20.15 3.60 -17.16
N LEU A 1053 20.90 2.52 -17.23
CA LEU A 1053 20.71 1.31 -16.44
C LEU A 1053 20.88 1.54 -14.92
N MET A 1054 21.54 2.65 -14.54
CA MET A 1054 21.59 3.14 -13.15
C MET A 1054 20.30 3.84 -12.74
N ILE A 1055 19.48 4.38 -13.66
CA ILE A 1055 18.17 4.94 -13.30
C ILE A 1055 17.34 3.83 -12.68
N LEU A 1056 17.22 2.66 -13.33
CA LEU A 1056 16.53 1.51 -12.74
C LEU A 1056 17.12 0.99 -11.42
N GLN A 1057 18.40 1.27 -11.12
CA GLN A 1057 19.03 0.95 -9.83
C GLN A 1057 18.90 2.06 -8.78
N LYS A 1058 18.70 3.30 -9.23
CA LYS A 1058 18.56 4.53 -8.45
C LYS A 1058 17.08 4.82 -8.16
N GLU A 1059 16.17 4.29 -8.96
CA GLU A 1059 14.75 4.16 -8.66
C GLU A 1059 14.63 3.44 -7.31
N ASN A 1060 13.94 4.07 -6.34
CA ASN A 1060 13.95 3.58 -4.97
C ASN A 1060 13.19 2.24 -4.88
N PRO A 1061 13.45 1.46 -3.81
CA PRO A 1061 12.71 0.24 -3.53
C PRO A 1061 11.21 0.53 -3.63
N GLY A 1062 10.47 -0.19 -4.48
CA GLY A 1062 9.03 0.01 -4.68
C GLY A 1062 8.56 0.63 -6.00
N VAL A 1063 9.44 1.17 -6.87
CA VAL A 1063 9.05 1.56 -8.24
C VAL A 1063 8.85 0.31 -9.10
N THR A 1064 7.64 0.09 -9.58
CA THR A 1064 7.33 -1.03 -10.48
C THR A 1064 7.27 -0.63 -11.95
N GLU A 1065 7.07 0.66 -12.23
CA GLU A 1065 6.82 1.14 -13.58
C GLU A 1065 7.29 2.59 -13.82
N LEU A 1066 7.89 2.84 -14.98
CA LEU A 1066 8.29 4.16 -15.46
C LEU A 1066 7.46 4.53 -16.69
N VAL A 1067 6.92 5.74 -16.66
CA VAL A 1067 6.22 6.36 -17.77
C VAL A 1067 7.12 7.43 -18.37
N ILE A 1068 7.48 7.26 -19.65
CA ILE A 1068 8.45 8.09 -20.34
C ILE A 1068 7.77 8.78 -21.52
N ARG A 1069 7.91 10.09 -21.62
CA ARG A 1069 7.54 10.85 -22.82
C ARG A 1069 8.76 11.04 -23.71
N ILE A 1070 8.59 10.74 -24.99
CA ILE A 1070 9.66 10.81 -25.99
C ILE A 1070 9.31 11.92 -26.97
N TYR A 1071 10.16 12.93 -27.06
CA TYR A 1071 10.00 14.03 -28.00
C TYR A 1071 10.86 13.75 -29.23
N TYR A 1072 10.22 13.65 -30.40
CA TYR A 1072 10.92 13.38 -31.66
C TYR A 1072 11.54 14.65 -32.20
N ASP A 1073 10.77 15.73 -32.35
CA ASP A 1073 11.30 17.04 -32.75
C ASP A 1073 11.29 18.03 -31.58
N ILE A 1074 12.40 18.77 -31.39
CA ILE A 1074 12.50 19.86 -30.42
C ILE A 1074 12.11 21.19 -31.11
N PRO A 1075 11.20 22.02 -30.57
CA PRO A 1075 10.68 23.21 -31.22
C PRO A 1075 11.77 24.24 -31.41
N ASN A 1076 11.81 24.90 -32.57
CA ASN A 1076 12.66 26.08 -32.82
C ASN A 1076 14.17 25.88 -32.57
N SER A 1077 14.66 24.65 -32.49
CA SER A 1077 16.08 24.35 -32.33
C SER A 1077 16.66 23.71 -33.60
N VAL A 1078 17.89 24.09 -33.97
CA VAL A 1078 18.70 23.25 -34.84
C VAL A 1078 19.25 22.19 -33.89
N ASN A 1079 18.85 20.93 -34.03
CA ASN A 1079 19.28 19.87 -33.12
C ASN A 1079 20.80 19.95 -32.88
N PRO A 1080 21.29 20.23 -31.66
CA PRO A 1080 22.72 20.45 -31.40
C PRO A 1080 23.58 19.19 -31.60
N TYR A 1081 22.94 18.02 -31.82
CA TYR A 1081 23.59 16.77 -32.20
C TYR A 1081 23.79 16.62 -33.72
N VAL A 1082 23.25 17.54 -34.53
CA VAL A 1082 23.57 17.66 -35.97
C VAL A 1082 24.88 18.44 -36.10
N ILE A 1083 26.00 17.72 -36.06
CA ILE A 1083 27.29 18.29 -36.45
C ILE A 1083 27.25 18.45 -37.99
N ASP A 1084 27.02 19.66 -38.48
CA ASP A 1084 27.22 20.00 -39.90
C ASP A 1084 28.74 20.03 -40.21
N SER A 1085 29.34 18.85 -40.21
CA SER A 1085 30.62 18.58 -40.84
C SER A 1085 30.33 17.78 -42.10
N GLY A 1086 30.17 18.49 -43.21
CA GLY A 1086 29.81 17.94 -44.51
C GLY A 1086 30.29 16.51 -44.77
N ASP A 1087 29.34 15.69 -45.20
CA ASP A 1087 29.48 14.32 -45.71
C ASP A 1087 29.85 13.20 -44.71
N PHE A 1088 29.88 13.42 -43.38
CA PHE A 1088 30.29 12.35 -42.43
C PHE A 1088 29.27 11.92 -41.35
N PHE A 1089 28.18 12.65 -41.09
CA PHE A 1089 27.14 12.28 -40.10
C PHE A 1089 25.71 12.50 -40.66
N SER A 1090 24.71 11.76 -40.15
CA SER A 1090 23.34 11.74 -40.71
C SER A 1090 22.53 12.99 -40.35
N GLU A 1091 21.57 13.36 -41.21
CA GLU A 1091 20.55 14.39 -40.96
C GLU A 1091 19.40 13.86 -40.07
N GLU A 1092 19.59 12.71 -39.40
CA GLU A 1092 18.52 12.00 -38.69
C GLU A 1092 18.31 12.58 -37.28
N ILE A 1093 17.04 12.74 -36.91
CA ILE A 1093 16.60 13.33 -35.66
C ILE A 1093 16.93 12.41 -34.47
N HIS A 1094 17.54 12.98 -33.44
CA HIS A 1094 17.75 12.33 -32.13
C HIS A 1094 16.66 12.78 -31.15
N PRO A 1095 15.88 11.86 -30.56
CA PRO A 1095 14.83 12.24 -29.62
C PRO A 1095 15.39 12.65 -28.26
N VAL A 1096 14.52 13.28 -27.46
CA VAL A 1096 14.74 13.58 -26.03
C VAL A 1096 13.70 12.82 -25.21
N ALA A 1097 14.10 12.28 -24.05
CA ALA A 1097 13.19 11.60 -23.14
C ALA A 1097 12.94 12.42 -21.87
N LEU A 1098 11.72 12.33 -21.35
CA LEU A 1098 11.28 12.95 -20.11
C LEU A 1098 10.60 11.86 -19.27
N ILE A 1099 11.07 11.62 -18.04
CA ILE A 1099 10.38 10.72 -17.11
C ILE A 1099 9.18 11.49 -16.54
N VAL A 1100 7.99 11.08 -16.96
CA VAL A 1100 6.73 11.74 -16.59
C VAL A 1100 6.11 11.11 -15.36
N GLU A 1101 6.26 9.82 -15.09
CA GLU A 1101 5.84 9.23 -13.81
C GLU A 1101 6.74 8.05 -13.40
N GLU A 1102 6.84 7.85 -12.09
CA GLU A 1102 7.48 6.72 -11.41
C GLU A 1102 6.43 6.08 -10.50
N LEU A 1103 5.91 4.92 -10.90
CA LEU A 1103 4.74 4.32 -10.26
C LEU A 1103 5.13 3.13 -9.40
N GLY A 1104 4.82 3.22 -8.11
CA GLY A 1104 4.75 2.09 -7.20
C GLY A 1104 3.34 1.52 -7.12
N THR A 1105 3.16 0.44 -6.37
CA THR A 1105 1.85 -0.22 -6.21
C THR A 1105 0.87 0.61 -5.37
N ILE A 1106 1.36 1.53 -4.52
CA ILE A 1106 0.54 2.41 -3.67
C ILE A 1106 0.96 3.87 -3.67
N SER A 1107 2.00 4.23 -4.44
CA SER A 1107 2.60 5.55 -4.43
C SER A 1107 1.59 6.65 -4.70
N GLU A 1108 1.52 7.67 -3.85
CA GLU A 1108 0.84 8.92 -4.18
C GLU A 1108 1.72 9.79 -5.08
N LYS A 1109 3.04 9.70 -4.96
CA LYS A 1109 3.99 10.56 -5.69
C LYS A 1109 5.05 9.74 -6.46
N PRO A 1110 5.58 10.25 -7.60
CA PRO A 1110 6.85 9.79 -8.12
C PRO A 1110 7.95 9.96 -7.07
N GLN A 1111 8.87 9.00 -7.03
CA GLN A 1111 9.86 8.93 -5.99
C GLN A 1111 11.04 9.85 -6.34
N HIS A 1112 12.14 9.70 -5.60
CA HIS A 1112 13.44 10.34 -5.76
C HIS A 1112 13.77 11.38 -4.65
N PRO A 1113 14.47 10.93 -3.60
CA PRO A 1113 15.34 11.77 -2.81
C PRO A 1113 16.73 11.86 -3.46
N ASP A 1114 17.04 13.05 -4.00
CA ASP A 1114 18.38 13.62 -4.30
C ASP A 1114 19.12 13.22 -5.61
N PRO A 1115 19.45 14.18 -6.52
CA PRO A 1115 20.12 13.98 -7.83
C PRO A 1115 21.47 13.25 -7.85
#